data_AF-A0A9P1D6I0-F1
#
_entry.id   AF-A0A9P1D6I0-F1
#
_cell.length_a   1.000
_cell.length_b   1.000
_cell.length_c   1.000
_cell.angle_alpha   90.00
_cell.angle_beta   90.00
_cell.angle_gamma   90.00
#
_symmetry.space_group_name_H-M   'P 1'
#
loop_
_entity.id
_entity.type
_entity.pdbx_description
1 polymer ?
#
loop_
_entity_poly.entity_id
_entity_poly.type
_entity_poly.pdbx_seq_one_letter_code
_entity_poly.pdbx_strand_id
1 'polypeptide(L)'
;MTKICDVKLARGAVQRLFQPLREQVTMLKRHHSNISEECWSILEQAPAQWSEVDRAAFNEKEKILPLQNQEMQKIRVKIEGFREDVRSFRAEFLDRCPFGSENAVTGNYDKSYALINEYYQKTMEIRARAEQFNDLELLFDMAMSNYQPLNDCYNNLVLLKNLWDLIVMVRETFSAWYNVLWDKIDTEQMVATVRELSNQVVRAQKGLRAWPLYTWLQDEVKNMSAALPLVNELHSDTMRDRHWAQLMGVTKKTFEKGPEFSFRHLLELELHHFSDAVYDIVDQSVKEAKIEAKLEGIRRTWSKMTVDFDGSREDCPLLADLSEVLERLESDSLEMLSMTSQGRFIEFCKQTVDEWSEKLQTVDSVLQVWQKFQTNWCRLEPIFMQSDDIRSQLPEDSKRFELLDNSWKDLMMEASRSSLIVDICTADGRAQTLADITDALDTCERSLNDYLEQKKKAFPRFYFVANGALLDILSNGNKPLKVAEYLGDVFDGIRTLDFSPDPKLGRIACGHKAKDGEFVAWPSDPGNFVLEGPVEIYLAGLEAHIRLALREVLEQARTSAESWEVGDRPRETWLDDYCAQLSLLATQIIWTEETARAFEDMEAGSETAMRDYKRVNDDRIDKLIRRVQGESDKELRTKVITIITIDVHSRDVIESFVLQKVNEANDFRWGSQLRFYWTMYPPGSSLVSFTPPHQKTCLIKICDWATCYAYEYIGNVGRLVITPLTDRCYITLTQALNLCLGGAPAGPAGTGKTETTKDLSRALGLPIVVFNCSDQMTYQTTAQIFMGLAQVGAWGCFDEFNRISIEVLSVVSTQYKSVLDAIRINSKTFLFVDEELRLVKTCGAFITMCHGCHRHVLR
;
A
#
# COMPACT_ATOMS: atom_id res chain seq x y z
N MET A 1 -82.17 60.46 63.55
CA MET A 1 -80.70 60.65 63.55
C MET A 1 -80.30 61.05 64.96
N THR A 2 -79.47 60.27 65.63
CA THR A 2 -79.10 60.50 67.04
C THR A 2 -77.74 61.16 67.20
N LYS A 3 -76.88 61.17 66.16
CA LYS A 3 -75.56 61.80 66.17
C LYS A 3 -75.45 62.90 65.11
N ILE A 4 -74.63 63.93 65.37
CA ILE A 4 -74.39 65.05 64.45
C ILE A 4 -73.76 64.57 63.12
N CYS A 5 -72.92 63.54 63.16
CA CYS A 5 -72.31 62.95 61.96
C CYS A 5 -73.37 62.37 60.99
N ASP A 6 -74.42 61.74 61.54
CA ASP A 6 -75.51 61.17 60.75
C ASP A 6 -76.26 62.26 59.97
N VAL A 7 -76.45 63.44 60.58
CA VAL A 7 -77.06 64.61 59.94
C VAL A 7 -76.16 65.15 58.82
N LYS A 8 -74.83 65.21 59.02
CA LYS A 8 -73.87 65.63 57.99
C LYS A 8 -73.89 64.70 56.77
N LEU A 9 -73.83 63.39 56.99
CA LEU A 9 -73.84 62.39 55.91
C LEU A 9 -75.18 62.39 55.16
N ALA A 10 -76.29 62.61 55.87
CA ALA A 10 -77.62 62.60 55.27
C ALA A 10 -78.05 63.95 54.68
N ARG A 11 -77.38 65.07 55.00
CA ARG A 11 -77.74 66.44 54.56
C ARG A 11 -78.05 66.53 53.07
N GLY A 12 -77.10 66.09 52.25
CA GLY A 12 -77.24 66.13 50.80
C GLY A 12 -78.22 65.08 50.25
N ALA A 13 -78.43 63.97 50.96
CA ALA A 13 -79.36 62.93 50.52
C ALA A 13 -80.82 63.32 50.79
N VAL A 14 -81.12 63.80 52.01
CA VAL A 14 -82.48 64.20 52.43
C VAL A 14 -82.98 65.41 51.64
N GLN A 15 -82.13 66.40 51.41
CA GLN A 15 -82.52 67.59 50.64
C GLN A 15 -82.90 67.27 49.19
N ARG A 16 -82.30 66.23 48.60
CA ARG A 16 -82.61 65.75 47.24
C ARG A 16 -83.93 64.96 47.16
N LEU A 17 -84.50 64.50 48.27
CA LEU A 17 -85.75 63.72 48.28
C LEU A 17 -87.01 64.59 48.16
N PHE A 18 -86.96 65.85 48.60
CA PHE A 18 -88.16 66.69 48.67
C PHE A 18 -88.79 66.99 47.31
N GLN A 19 -87.98 67.27 46.29
CA GLN A 19 -88.48 67.63 44.97
C GLN A 19 -89.15 66.44 44.23
N PRO A 20 -88.53 65.24 44.19
CA PRO A 20 -89.20 64.04 43.66
C PRO A 20 -90.53 63.74 44.34
N LEU A 21 -90.61 63.88 45.67
CA LEU A 21 -91.86 63.66 46.41
C LEU A 21 -92.96 64.67 46.03
N ARG A 22 -92.59 65.94 45.81
CA ARG A 22 -93.54 66.97 45.32
C ARG A 22 -94.06 66.62 43.94
N GLU A 23 -93.19 66.18 43.03
CA GLU A 23 -93.56 65.77 41.68
C GLU A 23 -94.49 64.54 41.71
N GLN A 24 -94.19 63.54 42.54
CA GLN A 24 -95.05 62.36 42.72
C GLN A 24 -96.44 62.71 43.26
N VAL A 25 -96.53 63.58 44.26
CA VAL A 25 -97.83 64.02 44.79
C VAL A 25 -98.59 64.84 43.73
N THR A 26 -97.89 65.66 42.95
CA THR A 26 -98.49 66.40 41.83
C THR A 26 -99.02 65.45 40.75
N MET A 27 -98.31 64.36 40.47
CA MET A 27 -98.75 63.30 39.55
C MET A 27 -99.99 62.58 40.09
N LEU A 28 -100.01 62.23 41.39
CA LEU A 28 -101.16 61.57 42.01
C LEU A 28 -102.42 62.46 42.03
N LYS A 29 -102.26 63.78 42.22
CA LYS A 29 -103.36 64.75 42.05
C LYS A 29 -103.91 64.76 40.61
N ARG A 30 -103.06 64.60 39.60
CA ARG A 30 -103.50 64.50 38.19
C ARG A 30 -104.31 63.23 37.91
N HIS A 31 -104.03 62.12 38.59
CA HIS A 31 -104.77 60.86 38.45
C HIS A 31 -106.00 60.76 39.36
N HIS A 32 -106.53 61.90 39.83
CA HIS A 32 -107.75 62.02 40.64
C HIS A 32 -107.78 61.15 41.91
N SER A 33 -106.62 60.83 42.48
CA SER A 33 -106.53 60.25 43.81
C SER A 33 -106.57 61.37 44.86
N ASN A 34 -107.58 61.35 45.74
CA ASN A 34 -107.73 62.33 46.82
C ASN A 34 -106.63 62.14 47.88
N ILE A 35 -105.53 62.87 47.74
CA ILE A 35 -104.53 63.00 48.79
C ILE A 35 -104.99 64.09 49.76
N SER A 36 -105.08 63.74 51.05
CA SER A 36 -105.40 64.65 52.15
C SER A 36 -104.59 65.95 52.08
N GLU A 37 -105.24 67.10 52.25
CA GLU A 37 -104.57 68.41 52.30
C GLU A 37 -103.54 68.49 53.44
N GLU A 38 -103.70 67.72 54.53
CA GLU A 38 -102.69 67.63 55.60
C GLU A 38 -101.35 67.11 55.08
N CYS A 39 -101.36 66.06 54.25
CA CYS A 39 -100.12 65.50 53.70
C CYS A 39 -99.39 66.51 52.81
N TRP A 40 -100.12 67.32 52.05
CA TRP A 40 -99.52 68.38 51.22
C TRP A 40 -98.91 69.49 52.08
N SER A 41 -99.62 69.92 53.13
CA SER A 41 -99.13 70.94 54.06
C SER A 41 -97.84 70.50 54.77
N ILE A 42 -97.78 69.24 55.23
CA ILE A 42 -96.57 68.67 55.84
C ILE A 42 -95.40 68.67 54.84
N LEU A 43 -95.64 68.30 53.58
CA LEU A 43 -94.60 68.26 52.55
C LEU A 43 -94.10 69.67 52.15
N GLU A 44 -94.96 70.68 52.21
CA GLU A 44 -94.55 72.08 51.99
C GLU A 44 -93.73 72.64 53.17
N GLN A 45 -94.06 72.27 54.41
CA GLN A 45 -93.35 72.70 55.61
C GLN A 45 -92.05 71.92 55.87
N ALA A 46 -91.95 70.67 55.41
CA ALA A 46 -90.80 69.79 55.67
C ALA A 46 -89.43 70.37 55.29
N PRO A 47 -89.24 71.09 54.16
CA PRO A 47 -87.95 71.71 53.84
C PRO A 47 -87.54 72.79 54.86
N ALA A 48 -88.51 73.54 55.39
CA ALA A 48 -88.25 74.55 56.41
C ALA A 48 -87.85 73.90 57.75
N GLN A 49 -88.58 72.86 58.17
CA GLN A 49 -88.24 72.09 59.37
C GLN A 49 -86.87 71.41 59.26
N TRP A 50 -86.53 70.85 58.09
CA TRP A 50 -85.20 70.27 57.86
C TRP A 50 -84.10 71.33 57.94
N SER A 51 -84.37 72.54 57.43
CA SER A 51 -83.42 73.65 57.50
C SER A 51 -83.20 74.12 58.94
N GLU A 52 -84.23 74.06 59.80
CA GLU A 52 -84.09 74.31 61.23
C GLU A 52 -83.26 73.23 61.94
N VAL A 53 -83.48 71.95 61.64
CA VAL A 53 -82.67 70.85 62.20
C VAL A 53 -81.21 70.96 61.77
N ASP A 54 -80.96 71.28 60.50
CA ASP A 54 -79.62 71.48 59.96
C ASP A 54 -78.93 72.69 60.61
N ARG A 55 -79.66 73.79 60.85
CA ARG A 55 -79.15 74.95 61.59
C ARG A 55 -78.87 74.62 63.05
N ALA A 56 -79.73 73.85 63.72
CA ALA A 56 -79.51 73.42 65.09
C ALA A 56 -78.28 72.50 65.20
N ALA A 57 -78.12 71.56 64.26
CA ALA A 57 -76.95 70.71 64.16
C ALA A 57 -75.67 71.51 63.89
N PHE A 58 -75.74 72.56 63.06
CA PHE A 58 -74.62 73.46 62.81
C PHE A 58 -74.22 74.24 64.06
N ASN A 59 -75.18 74.79 64.81
CA ASN A 59 -74.92 75.53 66.04
C ASN A 59 -74.30 74.65 67.14
N GLU A 60 -74.81 73.42 67.32
CA GLU A 60 -74.18 72.48 68.26
C GLU A 60 -72.80 72.04 67.77
N LYS A 61 -72.62 71.82 66.46
CA LYS A 61 -71.28 71.55 65.90
C LYS A 61 -70.30 72.67 66.20
N GLU A 62 -70.72 73.93 66.12
CA GLU A 62 -69.88 75.09 66.43
C GLU A 62 -69.43 75.11 67.91
N LYS A 63 -70.30 74.68 68.83
CA LYS A 63 -69.95 74.52 70.25
C LYS A 63 -68.96 73.39 70.51
N ILE A 64 -69.03 72.28 69.75
CA ILE A 64 -68.19 71.09 69.98
C ILE A 64 -66.87 71.17 69.20
N LEU A 65 -66.78 72.01 68.17
CA LEU A 65 -65.60 72.21 67.34
C LEU A 65 -64.29 72.47 68.12
N PRO A 66 -64.25 73.32 69.18
CA PRO A 66 -63.02 73.49 69.97
C PRO A 66 -62.57 72.21 70.69
N LEU A 67 -63.51 71.38 71.17
CA LEU A 67 -63.20 70.09 71.81
C LEU A 67 -62.70 69.06 70.77
N GLN A 68 -63.31 69.03 69.58
CA GLN A 68 -62.85 68.18 68.47
C GLN A 68 -61.45 68.57 68.00
N ASN A 69 -61.17 69.87 67.89
CA ASN A 69 -59.84 70.36 67.51
C ASN A 69 -58.77 70.00 68.55
N GLN A 70 -59.09 70.05 69.85
CA GLN A 70 -58.17 69.59 70.89
C GLN A 70 -57.86 68.09 70.80
N GLU A 71 -58.88 67.24 70.59
CA GLU A 71 -58.66 65.80 70.43
C GLU A 71 -57.93 65.44 69.12
N MET A 72 -58.21 66.14 68.01
CA MET A 72 -57.47 65.96 66.75
C MET A 72 -55.97 66.25 66.92
N GLN A 73 -55.59 67.27 67.69
CA GLN A 73 -54.18 67.55 67.97
C GLN A 73 -53.53 66.44 68.80
N LYS A 74 -54.24 65.88 69.80
CA LYS A 74 -53.74 64.73 70.58
C LYS A 74 -53.56 63.49 69.71
N ILE A 75 -54.49 63.23 68.78
CA ILE A 75 -54.43 62.10 67.85
C ILE A 75 -53.24 62.26 66.88
N ARG A 76 -53.00 63.47 66.33
CA ARG A 76 -51.84 63.76 65.47
C ARG A 76 -50.50 63.43 66.15
N VAL A 77 -50.33 63.83 67.41
CA VAL A 77 -49.10 63.51 68.17
C VAL A 77 -48.93 62.01 68.35
N LYS A 78 -50.01 61.27 68.63
CA LYS A 78 -49.98 59.80 68.75
C LYS A 78 -49.64 59.10 67.43
N ILE A 79 -50.16 59.59 66.30
CA ILE A 79 -49.85 59.05 64.96
C ILE A 79 -48.39 59.27 64.62
N GLU A 80 -47.83 60.45 64.91
CA GLU A 80 -46.41 60.73 64.64
C GLU A 80 -45.50 59.88 65.53
N GLY A 81 -45.85 59.68 66.81
CA GLY A 81 -45.16 58.72 67.68
C GLY A 81 -45.22 57.29 67.13
N PHE A 82 -46.39 56.85 66.67
CA PHE A 82 -46.54 55.53 66.06
C PHE A 82 -45.76 55.36 64.74
N ARG A 83 -45.61 56.43 63.94
CA ARG A 83 -44.74 56.41 62.75
C ARG A 83 -43.27 56.20 63.10
N GLU A 84 -42.82 56.71 64.25
CA GLU A 84 -41.48 56.44 64.75
C GLU A 84 -41.36 55.00 65.28
N ASP A 85 -42.38 54.49 65.98
CA ASP A 85 -42.46 53.08 66.39
C ASP A 85 -42.34 52.13 65.17
N VAL A 86 -43.05 52.42 64.08
CA VAL A 86 -43.00 51.62 62.84
C VAL A 86 -41.62 51.70 62.17
N ARG A 87 -40.95 52.86 62.19
CA ARG A 87 -39.59 53.02 61.67
C ARG A 87 -38.57 52.25 62.52
N SER A 88 -38.66 52.36 63.84
CA SER A 88 -37.82 51.62 64.78
C SER A 88 -38.01 50.11 64.62
N PHE A 89 -39.25 49.64 64.51
CA PHE A 89 -39.56 48.23 64.25
C PHE A 89 -38.97 47.74 62.92
N ARG A 90 -39.06 48.52 61.83
CA ARG A 90 -38.44 48.13 60.55
C ARG A 90 -36.91 48.01 60.66
N ALA A 91 -36.26 48.90 61.40
CA ALA A 91 -34.82 48.82 61.64
C ALA A 91 -34.46 47.56 62.44
N GLU A 92 -35.18 47.27 63.52
CA GLU A 92 -35.01 46.04 64.30
C GLU A 92 -35.26 44.78 63.45
N PHE A 93 -36.30 44.80 62.61
CA PHE A 93 -36.65 43.69 61.72
C PHE A 93 -35.54 43.38 60.72
N LEU A 94 -34.92 44.40 60.10
CA LEU A 94 -33.83 44.17 59.13
C LEU A 94 -32.54 43.68 59.79
N ASP A 95 -32.30 44.03 61.06
CA ASP A 95 -31.10 43.64 61.81
C ASP A 95 -31.21 42.24 62.43
N ARG A 96 -32.38 41.89 63.01
CA ARG A 96 -32.55 40.67 63.82
C ARG A 96 -33.26 39.51 63.13
N CYS A 97 -34.03 39.77 62.07
CA CYS A 97 -34.69 38.71 61.32
C CYS A 97 -33.63 37.93 60.50
N PRO A 98 -33.78 36.61 60.29
CA PRO A 98 -32.70 35.76 59.78
C PRO A 98 -32.47 35.90 58.27
N PHE A 99 -31.98 37.07 57.84
CA PHE A 99 -31.54 37.36 56.45
C PHE A 99 -30.11 36.91 56.15
N GLY A 100 -29.33 36.59 57.19
CA GLY A 100 -27.95 36.09 57.09
C GLY A 100 -27.85 34.56 57.01
N SER A 101 -26.71 34.05 56.55
CA SER A 101 -26.45 32.62 56.35
C SER A 101 -26.01 31.86 57.61
N GLU A 102 -25.76 32.54 58.74
CA GLU A 102 -25.16 31.94 59.95
C GLU A 102 -25.95 30.74 60.50
N ASN A 103 -27.27 30.86 60.60
CA ASN A 103 -28.12 29.77 61.07
C ASN A 103 -28.23 28.64 60.03
N ALA A 104 -28.03 28.93 58.74
CA ALA A 104 -28.09 27.96 57.65
C ALA A 104 -26.81 27.12 57.59
N VAL A 105 -25.67 27.73 57.91
CA VAL A 105 -24.36 27.08 58.04
C VAL A 105 -24.30 26.20 59.30
N THR A 106 -24.86 26.66 60.42
CA THR A 106 -24.86 25.91 61.69
C THR A 106 -25.96 24.85 61.81
N GLY A 107 -26.84 24.72 60.81
CA GLY A 107 -27.91 23.72 60.79
C GLY A 107 -29.05 23.98 61.79
N ASN A 108 -29.11 25.17 62.39
CA ASN A 108 -30.10 25.50 63.42
C ASN A 108 -31.38 26.08 62.80
N TYR A 109 -32.07 25.28 61.98
CA TYR A 109 -33.27 25.71 61.24
C TYR A 109 -34.42 26.13 62.17
N ASP A 110 -34.61 25.41 63.29
CA ASP A 110 -35.66 25.69 64.27
C ASP A 110 -35.57 27.10 64.86
N LYS A 111 -34.35 27.58 65.08
CA LYS A 111 -34.10 28.93 65.61
C LYS A 111 -34.49 30.00 64.58
N SER A 112 -34.24 29.77 63.30
CA SER A 112 -34.66 30.67 62.22
C SER A 112 -36.19 30.71 62.08
N TYR A 113 -36.87 29.56 62.13
CA TYR A 113 -38.33 29.53 62.10
C TYR A 113 -38.97 30.16 63.34
N ALA A 114 -38.38 29.98 64.53
CA ALA A 114 -38.83 30.63 65.75
C ALA A 114 -38.76 32.17 65.63
N LEU A 115 -37.65 32.70 65.11
CA LEU A 115 -37.49 34.14 64.88
C LEU A 115 -38.47 34.66 63.82
N ILE A 116 -38.68 33.94 62.72
CA ILE A 116 -39.66 34.31 61.69
C ILE A 116 -41.08 34.37 62.28
N ASN A 117 -41.46 33.38 63.10
CA ASN A 117 -42.76 33.35 63.77
C ASN A 117 -42.92 34.47 64.80
N GLU A 118 -41.89 34.76 65.59
CA GLU A 118 -41.88 35.87 66.54
C GLU A 118 -42.09 37.22 65.83
N TYR A 119 -41.32 37.49 64.77
CA TYR A 119 -41.47 38.73 64.00
C TYR A 119 -42.76 38.78 63.19
N TYR A 120 -43.34 37.64 62.80
CA TYR A 120 -44.67 37.58 62.22
C TYR A 120 -45.75 38.03 63.22
N GLN A 121 -45.72 37.51 64.45
CA GLN A 121 -46.64 37.93 65.51
C GLN A 121 -46.50 39.43 65.81
N LYS A 122 -45.27 39.92 66.00
CA LYS A 122 -44.98 41.36 66.21
C LYS A 122 -45.48 42.22 65.04
N THR A 123 -45.30 41.78 63.80
CA THR A 123 -45.78 42.50 62.60
C THR A 123 -47.31 42.57 62.58
N MET A 124 -48.01 41.49 62.95
CA MET A 124 -49.47 41.46 63.03
C MET A 124 -50.01 42.39 64.12
N GLU A 125 -49.37 42.42 65.28
CA GLU A 125 -49.75 43.32 66.38
C GLU A 125 -49.63 44.80 65.99
N ILE A 126 -48.51 45.17 65.36
CA ILE A 126 -48.28 46.54 64.88
C ILE A 126 -49.26 46.88 63.75
N ARG A 127 -49.64 45.91 62.91
CA ARG A 127 -50.63 46.10 61.84
C ARG A 127 -52.03 46.32 62.39
N ALA A 128 -52.44 45.57 63.41
CA ALA A 128 -53.70 45.80 64.11
C ALA A 128 -53.73 47.20 64.77
N ARG A 129 -52.61 47.66 65.35
CA ARG A 129 -52.49 49.05 65.84
C ARG A 129 -52.59 50.08 64.73
N ALA A 130 -51.99 49.83 63.57
CA ALA A 130 -52.10 50.71 62.40
C ALA A 130 -53.54 50.82 61.89
N GLU A 131 -54.29 49.73 61.88
CA GLU A 131 -55.72 49.71 61.53
C GLU A 131 -56.54 50.55 62.53
N GLN A 132 -56.29 50.41 63.84
CA GLN A 132 -56.94 51.23 64.86
C GLN A 132 -56.67 52.75 64.68
N PHE A 133 -55.45 53.13 64.28
CA PHE A 133 -55.15 54.53 63.98
C PHE A 133 -55.83 55.02 62.71
N ASN A 134 -55.91 54.20 61.67
CA ASN A 134 -56.65 54.53 60.44
C ASN A 134 -58.15 54.72 60.72
N ASP A 135 -58.73 53.89 61.59
CA ASP A 135 -60.13 54.03 62.04
C ASP A 135 -60.36 55.35 62.80
N LEU A 136 -59.40 55.75 63.64
CA LEU A 136 -59.44 57.03 64.35
C LEU A 136 -59.27 58.22 63.40
N GLU A 137 -58.36 58.13 62.42
CA GLU A 137 -58.19 59.15 61.39
C GLU A 137 -59.49 59.33 60.59
N LEU A 138 -60.17 58.23 60.24
CA LEU A 138 -61.46 58.26 59.56
C LEU A 138 -62.56 58.91 60.42
N LEU A 139 -62.63 58.58 61.71
CA LEU A 139 -63.65 59.10 62.64
C LEU A 139 -63.61 60.62 62.80
N PHE A 140 -62.42 61.22 62.73
CA PHE A 140 -62.19 62.66 62.89
C PHE A 140 -61.98 63.41 61.57
N ASP A 141 -62.35 62.83 60.42
CA ASP A 141 -62.17 63.41 59.08
C ASP A 141 -60.70 63.82 58.79
N MET A 142 -59.71 63.06 59.28
CA MET A 142 -58.28 63.24 59.00
C MET A 142 -57.86 62.43 57.76
N ALA A 143 -56.75 62.84 57.12
CA ALA A 143 -56.19 62.09 55.99
C ALA A 143 -55.56 60.77 56.49
N MET A 144 -55.97 59.64 55.90
CA MET A 144 -55.46 58.32 56.29
C MET A 144 -53.96 58.19 56.02
N SER A 145 -53.24 57.65 57.00
CA SER A 145 -51.80 57.37 56.93
C SER A 145 -51.51 56.05 56.21
N ASN A 146 -50.51 56.04 55.31
CA ASN A 146 -50.06 54.82 54.63
C ASN A 146 -48.74 54.30 55.24
N TYR A 147 -48.76 53.10 55.80
CA TYR A 147 -47.62 52.46 56.46
C TYR A 147 -46.91 51.45 55.54
N GLN A 148 -46.37 51.92 54.39
CA GLN A 148 -45.59 51.07 53.45
C GLN A 148 -44.48 50.24 54.13
N PRO A 149 -43.72 50.78 55.10
CA PRO A 149 -42.71 50.00 55.82
C PRO A 149 -43.20 48.70 56.46
N LEU A 150 -44.45 48.66 56.90
CA LEU A 150 -45.03 47.50 57.54
C LEU A 150 -45.45 46.42 56.52
N ASN A 151 -45.96 46.87 55.36
CA ASN A 151 -46.27 45.97 54.24
C ASN A 151 -45.00 45.32 53.67
N ASP A 152 -43.90 46.08 53.58
CA ASP A 152 -42.59 45.54 53.18
C ASP A 152 -42.11 44.45 54.16
N CYS A 153 -42.24 44.67 55.48
CA CYS A 153 -41.85 43.67 56.49
C CYS A 153 -42.67 42.39 56.36
N TYR A 154 -43.99 42.50 56.14
CA TYR A 154 -44.85 41.35 55.90
C TYR A 154 -44.47 40.56 54.63
N ASN A 155 -44.26 41.26 53.52
CA ASN A 155 -43.86 40.63 52.25
C ASN A 155 -42.48 39.95 52.38
N ASN A 156 -41.55 40.60 53.08
CA ASN A 156 -40.23 40.03 53.36
C ASN A 156 -40.34 38.77 54.23
N LEU A 157 -41.22 38.71 55.23
CA LEU A 157 -41.44 37.49 56.04
C LEU A 157 -41.95 36.31 55.20
N VAL A 158 -42.88 36.56 54.27
CA VAL A 158 -43.41 35.53 53.36
C VAL A 158 -42.28 35.00 52.46
N LEU A 159 -41.51 35.90 51.87
CA LEU A 159 -40.37 35.56 51.03
C LEU A 159 -39.27 34.82 51.81
N LEU A 160 -39.01 35.24 53.05
CA LEU A 160 -37.99 34.66 53.92
C LEU A 160 -38.35 33.24 54.34
N LYS A 161 -39.61 32.99 54.72
CA LYS A 161 -40.09 31.63 55.02
C LYS A 161 -39.90 30.70 53.82
N ASN A 162 -40.34 31.11 52.63
CA ASN A 162 -40.20 30.31 51.42
C ASN A 162 -38.72 30.00 51.10
N LEU A 163 -37.81 30.93 51.36
CA LEU A 163 -36.38 30.73 51.17
C LEU A 163 -35.81 29.72 52.18
N TRP A 164 -36.20 29.79 53.46
CA TRP A 164 -35.79 28.81 54.47
C TRP A 164 -36.35 27.41 54.19
N ASP A 165 -37.59 27.28 53.72
CA ASP A 165 -38.17 26.00 53.30
C ASP A 165 -37.35 25.36 52.16
N LEU A 166 -36.91 26.18 51.19
CA LEU A 166 -36.05 25.71 50.10
C LEU A 166 -34.65 25.31 50.57
N ILE A 167 -34.08 26.03 51.54
CA ILE A 167 -32.78 25.70 52.16
C ILE A 167 -32.85 24.33 52.84
N VAL A 168 -33.89 24.09 53.65
CA VAL A 168 -34.09 22.80 54.33
C VAL A 168 -34.24 21.68 53.31
N MET A 169 -35.04 21.88 52.26
CA MET A 169 -35.21 20.89 51.19
C MET A 169 -33.87 20.52 50.54
N VAL A 170 -33.06 21.51 50.15
CA VAL A 170 -31.74 21.27 49.53
C VAL A 170 -30.80 20.56 50.49
N ARG A 171 -30.75 20.98 51.76
CA ARG A 171 -29.87 20.41 52.78
C ARG A 171 -30.22 18.98 53.14
N GLU A 172 -31.50 18.67 53.35
CA GLU A 172 -31.95 17.30 53.63
C GLU A 172 -31.75 16.37 52.43
N THR A 173 -31.90 16.88 51.21
CA THR A 173 -31.61 16.09 50.01
C THR A 173 -30.12 15.76 49.91
N PHE A 174 -29.24 16.73 50.19
CA PHE A 174 -27.80 16.50 50.17
C PHE A 174 -27.32 15.65 51.36
N SER A 175 -27.92 15.81 52.55
CA SER A 175 -27.59 15.01 53.74
C SER A 175 -27.88 13.53 53.54
N ALA A 176 -28.98 13.20 52.83
CA ALA A 176 -29.33 11.85 52.45
C ALA A 176 -28.28 11.19 51.54
N TRP A 177 -27.59 11.97 50.70
CA TRP A 177 -26.57 11.44 49.79
C TRP A 177 -25.24 11.15 50.46
N TYR A 178 -24.89 11.87 51.54
CA TYR A 178 -23.57 11.73 52.18
C TYR A 178 -23.23 10.31 52.64
N ASN A 179 -24.24 9.54 53.07
CA ASN A 179 -24.04 8.17 53.57
C ASN A 179 -24.22 7.08 52.51
N VAL A 180 -24.43 7.44 51.24
CA VAL A 180 -24.51 6.47 50.14
C VAL A 180 -23.11 5.92 49.86
N LEU A 181 -22.97 4.59 49.87
CA LEU A 181 -21.73 3.89 49.58
C LEU A 181 -21.37 4.01 48.09
N TRP A 182 -20.08 4.07 47.77
CA TRP A 182 -19.52 4.22 46.42
C TRP A 182 -20.22 3.34 45.37
N ASP A 183 -20.36 2.05 45.64
CA ASP A 183 -20.94 1.10 44.67
C ASP A 183 -22.44 1.32 44.38
N LYS A 184 -23.12 2.13 45.20
CA LYS A 184 -24.55 2.44 45.09
C LYS A 184 -24.82 3.89 44.71
N ILE A 185 -23.79 4.67 44.38
CA ILE A 185 -23.96 6.05 43.93
C ILE A 185 -24.51 6.03 42.50
N ASP A 186 -25.69 6.58 42.31
CA ASP A 186 -26.28 6.85 41.00
C ASP A 186 -26.06 8.32 40.64
N THR A 187 -24.98 8.58 39.89
CA THR A 187 -24.60 9.92 39.46
C THR A 187 -25.62 10.54 38.50
N GLU A 188 -26.28 9.75 37.64
CA GLU A 188 -27.29 10.25 36.70
C GLU A 188 -28.52 10.79 37.43
N GLN A 189 -29.05 10.01 38.39
CA GLN A 189 -30.18 10.42 39.20
C GLN A 189 -29.85 11.63 40.08
N MET A 190 -28.65 11.66 40.68
CA MET A 190 -28.21 12.79 41.50
C MET A 190 -28.05 14.07 40.67
N VAL A 191 -27.46 14.00 39.46
CA VAL A 191 -27.33 15.15 38.55
C VAL A 191 -28.70 15.68 38.13
N ALA A 192 -29.65 14.80 37.80
CA ALA A 192 -31.02 15.20 37.48
C ALA A 192 -31.69 15.95 38.65
N THR A 193 -31.51 15.44 39.88
CA THR A 193 -32.06 16.04 41.09
C THR A 193 -31.44 17.41 41.40
N VAL A 194 -30.11 17.55 41.30
CA VAL A 194 -29.42 18.85 41.47
C VAL A 194 -29.88 19.87 40.42
N ARG A 195 -30.09 19.44 39.18
CA ARG A 195 -30.60 20.32 38.11
C ARG A 195 -32.01 20.81 38.41
N GLU A 196 -32.87 19.96 38.96
CA GLU A 196 -34.21 20.36 39.38
C GLU A 196 -34.17 21.35 40.55
N LEU A 197 -33.37 21.08 41.59
CA LEU A 197 -33.16 22.01 42.72
C LEU A 197 -32.60 23.36 42.24
N SER A 198 -31.61 23.35 41.34
CA SER A 198 -31.06 24.58 40.73
C SER A 198 -32.14 25.39 40.01
N ASN A 199 -33.04 24.73 39.27
CA ASN A 199 -34.15 25.41 38.61
C ASN A 199 -35.13 26.03 39.61
N GLN A 200 -35.40 25.35 40.74
CA GLN A 200 -36.26 25.87 41.80
C GLN A 200 -35.64 27.10 42.48
N VAL A 201 -34.34 27.07 42.79
CA VAL A 201 -33.59 28.22 43.34
C VAL A 201 -33.64 29.42 42.38
N VAL A 202 -33.42 29.20 41.08
CA VAL A 202 -33.48 30.28 40.06
C VAL A 202 -34.90 30.84 39.91
N ARG A 203 -35.96 30.02 40.02
CA ARG A 203 -37.35 30.50 39.96
C ARG A 203 -37.70 31.41 41.14
N ALA A 204 -37.15 31.17 42.32
CA ALA A 204 -37.39 31.96 43.52
C ALA A 204 -36.69 33.34 43.50
N GLN A 205 -35.79 33.59 42.55
CA GLN A 205 -34.86 34.74 42.50
C GLN A 205 -35.48 36.16 42.63
N LYS A 206 -36.74 36.37 42.24
CA LYS A 206 -37.36 37.73 42.23
C LYS A 206 -37.43 38.31 43.66
N GLY A 207 -36.63 39.36 43.91
CA GLY A 207 -36.58 40.06 45.19
C GLY A 207 -35.61 39.49 46.23
N LEU A 208 -35.05 38.29 46.00
CA LEU A 208 -34.18 37.57 46.95
C LEU A 208 -32.67 37.77 46.71
N ARG A 209 -32.26 38.21 45.52
CA ARG A 209 -30.83 38.36 45.13
C ARG A 209 -30.01 39.27 46.04
N ALA A 210 -30.66 40.21 46.71
CA ALA A 210 -29.98 41.14 47.61
C ALA A 210 -29.63 40.51 48.97
N TRP A 211 -30.14 39.31 49.27
CA TRP A 211 -29.96 38.67 50.57
C TRP A 211 -28.78 37.70 50.54
N PRO A 212 -27.82 37.80 51.48
CA PRO A 212 -26.68 36.88 51.60
C PRO A 212 -27.10 35.41 51.71
N LEU A 213 -28.27 35.16 52.29
CA LEU A 213 -28.85 33.83 52.43
C LEU A 213 -29.18 33.16 51.08
N TYR A 214 -29.63 33.92 50.09
CA TYR A 214 -29.92 33.40 48.75
C TYR A 214 -28.64 33.08 47.97
N THR A 215 -27.63 33.97 48.05
CA THR A 215 -26.33 33.74 47.40
C THR A 215 -25.64 32.49 47.94
N TRP A 216 -25.71 32.27 49.25
CA TRP A 216 -25.18 31.07 49.88
C TRP A 216 -25.87 29.79 49.36
N LEU A 217 -27.21 29.77 49.29
CA LEU A 217 -27.94 28.61 48.76
C LEU A 217 -27.59 28.34 47.29
N GLN A 218 -27.43 29.39 46.50
CA GLN A 218 -27.04 29.30 45.10
C GLN A 218 -25.64 28.70 44.94
N ASP A 219 -24.68 29.11 45.78
CA ASP A 219 -23.31 28.58 45.75
C ASP A 219 -23.26 27.11 46.20
N GLU A 220 -24.05 26.72 47.20
CA GLU A 220 -24.13 25.32 47.68
C GLU A 220 -24.60 24.36 46.56
N VAL A 221 -25.65 24.73 45.84
CA VAL A 221 -26.18 23.94 44.70
C VAL A 221 -25.20 23.93 43.53
N LYS A 222 -24.51 25.05 43.27
CA LYS A 222 -23.51 25.17 42.21
C LYS A 222 -22.29 24.29 42.47
N ASN A 223 -21.81 24.24 43.72
CA ASN A 223 -20.69 23.38 44.11
C ASN A 223 -21.04 21.90 43.92
N MET A 224 -22.24 21.47 44.32
CA MET A 224 -22.69 20.09 44.11
C MET A 224 -22.84 19.77 42.61
N SER A 225 -23.35 20.71 41.81
CA SER A 225 -23.47 20.57 40.35
C SER A 225 -22.12 20.45 39.64
N ALA A 226 -21.04 21.02 40.20
CA ALA A 226 -19.70 20.92 39.65
C ALA A 226 -18.97 19.64 40.09
N ALA A 227 -19.27 19.12 41.29
CA ALA A 227 -18.63 17.92 41.82
C ALA A 227 -19.18 16.61 41.20
N LEU A 228 -20.49 16.51 40.97
CA LEU A 228 -21.13 15.27 40.49
C LEU A 228 -20.59 14.74 39.14
N PRO A 229 -20.32 15.58 38.12
CA PRO A 229 -19.71 15.09 36.87
C PRO A 229 -18.33 14.46 37.10
N LEU A 230 -17.51 15.01 37.99
CA LEU A 230 -16.19 14.46 38.31
C LEU A 230 -16.30 13.12 39.04
N VAL A 231 -17.32 12.95 39.87
CA VAL A 231 -17.63 11.67 40.51
C VAL A 231 -18.03 10.62 39.46
N ASN A 232 -18.77 11.02 38.43
CA ASN A 232 -19.13 10.13 37.31
C ASN A 232 -17.91 9.67 36.51
N GLU A 233 -16.97 10.56 36.23
CA GLU A 233 -15.72 10.19 35.53
C GLU A 233 -14.87 9.21 36.36
N LEU A 234 -14.83 9.39 37.68
CA LEU A 234 -14.13 8.49 38.60
C LEU A 234 -14.80 7.11 38.74
N HIS A 235 -16.06 6.96 38.30
CA HIS A 235 -16.76 5.67 38.21
C HIS A 235 -16.30 4.81 37.02
N SER A 236 -15.39 5.29 36.16
CA SER A 236 -14.86 4.49 35.05
C SER A 236 -14.26 3.16 35.53
N ASP A 237 -14.67 2.06 34.91
CA ASP A 237 -14.17 0.70 35.18
C ASP A 237 -12.66 0.53 34.89
N THR A 238 -12.06 1.50 34.20
CA THR A 238 -10.62 1.51 33.86
C THR A 238 -9.75 2.00 35.03
N MET A 239 -10.34 2.56 36.08
CA MET A 239 -9.62 3.10 37.23
C MET A 239 -9.08 2.00 38.14
N ARG A 240 -7.78 2.07 38.48
CA ARG A 240 -7.06 1.12 39.35
C ARG A 240 -6.44 1.84 40.54
N ASP A 241 -5.99 1.09 41.54
CA ASP A 241 -5.42 1.64 42.79
C ASP A 241 -4.31 2.68 42.56
N ARG A 242 -3.51 2.52 41.49
CA ARG A 242 -2.50 3.50 41.09
C ARG A 242 -3.06 4.86 40.66
N HIS A 243 -4.19 4.89 39.96
CA HIS A 243 -4.87 6.13 39.56
C HIS A 243 -5.49 6.82 40.78
N TRP A 244 -5.99 6.03 41.74
CA TRP A 244 -6.42 6.54 43.04
C TRP A 244 -5.25 7.11 43.86
N ALA A 245 -4.07 6.49 43.80
CA ALA A 245 -2.86 7.04 44.41
C ALA A 245 -2.40 8.36 43.77
N GLN A 246 -2.48 8.49 42.44
CA GLN A 246 -2.24 9.75 41.73
C GLN A 246 -3.25 10.83 42.14
N LEU A 247 -4.52 10.47 42.27
CA LEU A 247 -5.58 11.37 42.73
C LEU A 247 -5.32 11.85 44.18
N MET A 248 -4.88 10.97 45.07
CA MET A 248 -4.44 11.33 46.44
C MET A 248 -3.24 12.27 46.43
N GLY A 249 -2.30 12.08 45.50
CA GLY A 249 -1.14 12.96 45.32
C GLY A 249 -1.53 14.37 44.86
N VAL A 250 -2.47 14.49 43.91
CA VAL A 250 -2.97 15.77 43.40
C VAL A 250 -3.80 16.52 44.45
N THR A 251 -4.72 15.82 45.11
CA THR A 251 -5.61 16.42 46.12
C THR A 251 -4.92 16.65 47.47
N LYS A 252 -3.73 16.05 47.69
CA LYS A 252 -2.97 16.04 48.96
C LYS A 252 -3.77 15.53 50.15
N LYS A 253 -4.81 14.73 49.90
CA LYS A 253 -5.70 14.13 50.90
C LYS A 253 -5.62 12.62 50.75
N THR A 254 -5.45 11.92 51.87
CA THR A 254 -5.35 10.45 51.88
C THR A 254 -6.67 9.83 52.32
N PHE A 255 -7.14 8.83 51.59
CA PHE A 255 -8.30 8.03 51.94
C PHE A 255 -8.07 6.57 51.54
N GLU A 256 -8.71 5.64 52.25
CA GLU A 256 -8.68 4.22 51.89
C GLU A 256 -9.98 3.85 51.18
N LYS A 257 -9.87 3.22 50.00
CA LYS A 257 -11.00 2.63 49.28
C LYS A 257 -11.42 1.32 49.96
N GLY A 258 -12.03 1.45 51.13
CA GLY A 258 -12.64 0.34 51.87
C GLY A 258 -14.13 0.17 51.57
N PRO A 259 -14.78 -0.88 52.11
CA PRO A 259 -16.22 -1.10 51.98
C PRO A 259 -17.08 0.01 52.62
N GLU A 260 -16.49 0.88 53.44
CA GLU A 260 -17.13 2.05 54.05
C GLU A 260 -16.95 3.34 53.23
N PHE A 261 -16.34 3.27 52.04
CA PHE A 261 -16.13 4.45 51.20
C PHE A 261 -17.47 4.99 50.68
N SER A 262 -17.80 6.22 51.09
CA SER A 262 -19.10 6.87 50.85
C SER A 262 -18.94 8.19 50.10
N PHE A 263 -20.05 8.71 49.57
CA PHE A 263 -20.09 9.98 48.86
C PHE A 263 -19.51 11.15 49.68
N ARG A 264 -19.67 11.12 51.00
CA ARG A 264 -19.06 12.11 51.91
C ARG A 264 -17.55 12.21 51.75
N HIS A 265 -16.86 11.07 51.70
CA HIS A 265 -15.40 11.05 51.58
C HIS A 265 -14.93 11.66 50.24
N LEU A 266 -15.72 11.56 49.16
CA LEU A 266 -15.42 12.20 47.87
C LEU A 266 -15.61 13.71 47.90
N LEU A 267 -16.62 14.20 48.60
CA LEU A 267 -16.85 15.64 48.74
C LEU A 267 -15.77 16.30 49.60
N GLU A 268 -15.26 15.58 50.60
CA GLU A 268 -14.11 16.01 51.40
C GLU A 268 -12.83 16.19 50.55
N LEU A 269 -12.74 15.57 49.37
CA LEU A 269 -11.64 15.77 48.42
C LEU A 269 -11.73 17.10 47.65
N GLU A 270 -12.88 17.77 47.66
CA GLU A 270 -13.10 19.06 46.96
C GLU A 270 -12.69 19.00 45.48
N LEU A 271 -13.10 17.93 44.79
CA LEU A 271 -12.69 17.61 43.41
C LEU A 271 -12.92 18.76 42.40
N HIS A 272 -13.89 19.64 42.67
CA HIS A 272 -14.19 20.82 41.85
C HIS A 272 -13.02 21.82 41.73
N HIS A 273 -12.04 21.80 42.65
CA HIS A 273 -10.81 22.60 42.54
C HIS A 273 -9.74 21.96 41.65
N PHE A 274 -9.88 20.68 41.30
CA PHE A 274 -8.89 19.89 40.57
C PHE A 274 -9.49 19.19 39.34
N SER A 275 -10.51 19.78 38.70
CA SER A 275 -11.25 19.15 37.60
C SER A 275 -10.34 18.62 36.49
N ASP A 276 -9.41 19.45 36.04
CA ASP A 276 -8.55 19.12 34.88
C ASP A 276 -7.64 17.94 35.19
N ALA A 277 -7.14 17.85 36.42
CA ALA A 277 -6.31 16.73 36.86
C ALA A 277 -7.11 15.43 36.99
N VAL A 278 -8.39 15.50 37.40
CA VAL A 278 -9.28 14.33 37.44
C VAL A 278 -9.52 13.81 36.01
N TYR A 279 -9.84 14.69 35.07
CA TYR A 279 -10.02 14.31 33.66
C TYR A 279 -8.75 13.71 33.06
N ASP A 280 -7.57 14.29 33.35
CA ASP A 280 -6.29 13.76 32.87
C ASP A 280 -5.98 12.36 33.41
N ILE A 281 -6.27 12.09 34.70
CA ILE A 281 -6.07 10.77 35.32
C ILE A 281 -7.03 9.73 34.72
N VAL A 282 -8.29 10.11 34.49
CA VAL A 282 -9.29 9.22 33.89
C VAL A 282 -8.92 8.92 32.43
N ASP A 283 -8.54 9.93 31.64
CA ASP A 283 -8.05 9.75 30.25
C ASP A 283 -6.80 8.86 30.20
N GLN A 284 -5.87 9.03 31.14
CA GLN A 284 -4.72 8.15 31.31
C GLN A 284 -5.18 6.70 31.54
N SER A 285 -6.11 6.47 32.45
CA SER A 285 -6.62 5.13 32.76
C SER A 285 -7.26 4.43 31.54
N VAL A 286 -8.02 5.18 30.74
CA VAL A 286 -8.70 4.66 29.55
C VAL A 286 -7.69 4.29 28.47
N LYS A 287 -6.65 5.11 28.26
CA LYS A 287 -5.59 4.83 27.30
C LYS A 287 -4.73 3.64 27.74
N GLU A 288 -4.35 3.57 29.02
CA GLU A 288 -3.65 2.43 29.60
C GLU A 288 -4.42 1.12 29.42
N ALA A 289 -5.73 1.11 29.73
CA ALA A 289 -6.57 -0.08 29.58
C ALA A 289 -6.65 -0.57 28.12
N LYS A 290 -6.66 0.33 27.14
CA LYS A 290 -6.62 -0.03 25.71
C LYS A 290 -5.28 -0.66 25.33
N ILE A 291 -4.16 -0.12 25.81
CA ILE A 291 -2.82 -0.67 25.55
C ILE A 291 -2.71 -2.07 26.16
N GLU A 292 -3.16 -2.25 27.41
CA GLU A 292 -3.13 -3.56 28.08
C GLU A 292 -4.01 -4.60 27.37
N ALA A 293 -5.21 -4.22 26.91
CA ALA A 293 -6.09 -5.13 26.18
C ALA A 293 -5.45 -5.59 24.85
N LYS A 294 -4.78 -4.68 24.14
CA LYS A 294 -4.05 -5.03 22.91
C LYS A 294 -2.83 -5.90 23.18
N LEU A 295 -2.03 -5.56 24.18
CA LEU A 295 -0.84 -6.33 24.57
C LEU A 295 -1.20 -7.77 24.98
N GLU A 296 -2.28 -7.94 25.74
CA GLU A 296 -2.80 -9.26 26.11
C GLU A 296 -3.34 -10.02 24.88
N GLY A 297 -3.92 -9.32 23.91
CA GLY A 297 -4.29 -9.88 22.61
C GLY A 297 -3.08 -10.44 21.86
N ILE A 298 -2.02 -9.64 21.69
CA ILE A 298 -0.76 -10.05 21.05
C ILE A 298 -0.18 -11.26 21.79
N ARG A 299 -0.07 -11.20 23.11
CA ARG A 299 0.43 -12.31 23.93
C ARG A 299 -0.35 -13.62 23.71
N ARG A 300 -1.68 -13.55 23.62
CA ARG A 300 -2.52 -14.74 23.38
C ARG A 300 -2.36 -15.31 21.99
N THR A 301 -2.18 -14.47 20.98
CA THR A 301 -1.93 -14.90 19.60
C THR A 301 -0.59 -15.61 19.52
N TRP A 302 0.49 -14.97 19.96
CA TRP A 302 1.86 -15.47 19.82
C TRP A 302 2.20 -16.64 20.76
N SER A 303 1.45 -16.83 21.85
CA SER A 303 1.56 -18.04 22.70
C SER A 303 0.91 -19.29 22.09
N LYS A 304 0.08 -19.13 21.05
CA LYS A 304 -0.61 -20.24 20.37
C LYS A 304 -0.17 -20.42 18.92
N MET A 305 0.50 -19.43 18.34
CA MET A 305 0.95 -19.48 16.96
C MET A 305 1.97 -20.61 16.78
N THR A 306 1.74 -21.46 15.78
CA THR A 306 2.60 -22.60 15.47
C THR A 306 3.18 -22.54 14.07
N VAL A 307 4.38 -23.09 13.89
CA VAL A 307 4.98 -23.34 12.58
C VAL A 307 4.73 -24.79 12.17
N ASP A 308 4.28 -24.98 10.94
CA ASP A 308 4.22 -26.29 10.31
C ASP A 308 5.52 -26.61 9.59
N PHE A 309 5.99 -27.84 9.75
CA PHE A 309 7.13 -28.38 9.03
C PHE A 309 6.67 -29.45 8.04
N ASP A 310 7.10 -29.35 6.79
CA ASP A 310 6.92 -30.40 5.79
C ASP A 310 7.88 -31.56 6.08
N GLY A 311 7.30 -32.72 6.41
CA GLY A 311 8.01 -33.97 6.70
C GLY A 311 8.29 -34.84 5.47
N SER A 312 8.17 -34.30 4.26
CA SER A 312 8.48 -35.04 3.01
C SER A 312 9.90 -35.59 2.96
N ARG A 313 10.84 -34.97 3.70
CA ARG A 313 12.21 -35.44 3.93
C ARG A 313 12.42 -35.82 5.40
N GLU A 314 12.73 -37.09 5.65
CA GLU A 314 13.00 -37.59 7.01
C GLU A 314 14.31 -37.02 7.61
N ASP A 315 15.26 -36.61 6.76
CA ASP A 315 16.57 -36.11 7.17
C ASP A 315 16.60 -34.59 7.45
N CYS A 316 15.60 -33.84 6.96
CA CYS A 316 15.52 -32.39 7.14
C CYS A 316 14.06 -31.90 6.97
N PRO A 317 13.29 -31.75 8.06
CA PRO A 317 11.93 -31.22 7.97
C PRO A 317 11.99 -29.74 7.58
N LEU A 318 11.34 -29.34 6.49
CA LEU A 318 11.43 -27.98 5.94
C LEU A 318 10.29 -27.09 6.44
N LEU A 319 10.51 -25.78 6.53
CA LEU A 319 9.42 -24.84 6.84
C LEU A 319 8.36 -24.86 5.73
N ALA A 320 7.10 -24.99 6.12
CA ALA A 320 5.96 -24.80 5.24
C ALA A 320 5.75 -23.30 4.91
N ASP A 321 4.67 -22.98 4.20
CA ASP A 321 4.31 -21.60 3.87
C ASP A 321 4.06 -20.78 5.16
N LEU A 322 4.79 -19.67 5.31
CA LEU A 322 4.68 -18.75 6.45
C LEU A 322 3.96 -17.44 6.08
N SER A 323 3.32 -17.35 4.92
CA SER A 323 2.69 -16.10 4.44
C SER A 323 1.72 -15.50 5.47
N GLU A 324 0.86 -16.32 6.09
CA GLU A 324 -0.08 -15.87 7.12
C GLU A 324 0.63 -15.41 8.40
N VAL A 325 1.70 -16.10 8.79
CA VAL A 325 2.51 -15.76 9.97
C VAL A 325 3.23 -14.42 9.76
N LEU A 326 3.81 -14.20 8.57
CA LEU A 326 4.53 -12.98 8.23
C LEU A 326 3.58 -11.77 8.13
N GLU A 327 2.42 -11.91 7.50
CA GLU A 327 1.40 -10.86 7.46
C GLU A 327 0.94 -10.47 8.88
N ARG A 328 0.73 -11.47 9.74
CA ARG A 328 0.37 -11.24 11.14
C ARG A 328 1.50 -10.57 11.93
N LEU A 329 2.75 -10.99 11.69
CA LEU A 329 3.95 -10.42 12.31
C LEU A 329 4.14 -8.95 11.97
N GLU A 330 3.98 -8.58 10.70
CA GLU A 330 4.04 -7.18 10.26
C GLU A 330 2.96 -6.34 10.94
N SER A 331 1.72 -6.82 10.96
CA SER A 331 0.60 -6.12 11.62
C SER A 331 0.85 -5.92 13.12
N ASP A 332 1.20 -6.99 13.85
CA ASP A 332 1.39 -6.92 15.30
C ASP A 332 2.66 -6.12 15.67
N SER A 333 3.71 -6.16 14.84
CA SER A 333 4.93 -5.35 15.02
C SER A 333 4.66 -3.86 14.82
N LEU A 334 3.85 -3.49 13.82
CA LEU A 334 3.40 -2.10 13.64
C LEU A 334 2.54 -1.61 14.80
N GLU A 335 1.67 -2.47 15.34
CA GLU A 335 0.90 -2.15 16.54
C GLU A 335 1.80 -1.93 17.76
N MET A 336 2.82 -2.76 17.97
CA MET A 336 3.80 -2.60 19.05
C MET A 336 4.60 -1.30 18.91
N LEU A 337 5.08 -0.97 17.71
CA LEU A 337 5.77 0.29 17.43
C LEU A 337 4.86 1.50 17.69
N SER A 338 3.60 1.42 17.27
CA SER A 338 2.60 2.46 17.55
C SER A 338 2.36 2.59 19.05
N MET A 339 2.28 1.49 19.79
CA MET A 339 2.16 1.52 21.25
C MET A 339 3.35 2.26 21.84
N THR A 340 4.60 1.86 21.58
CA THR A 340 5.83 2.49 22.11
C THR A 340 5.89 4.01 21.93
N SER A 341 5.29 4.55 20.87
CA SER A 341 5.24 5.99 20.60
C SER A 341 4.29 6.81 21.50
N GLN A 342 3.42 6.16 22.28
CA GLN A 342 2.38 6.82 23.09
C GLN A 342 2.89 7.39 24.44
N GLY A 343 4.20 7.41 24.68
CA GLY A 343 4.83 8.20 25.75
C GLY A 343 4.39 7.81 27.18
N ARG A 344 3.86 8.79 27.94
CA ARG A 344 3.54 8.67 29.38
C ARG A 344 2.55 7.55 29.74
N PHE A 345 1.73 7.11 28.79
CA PHE A 345 0.69 6.09 29.02
C PHE A 345 1.25 4.66 29.02
N ILE A 346 2.54 4.48 28.72
CA ILE A 346 3.20 3.17 28.64
C ILE A 346 4.12 2.95 29.82
N GLU A 347 4.43 3.97 30.62
CA GLU A 347 5.51 3.93 31.62
C GLU A 347 5.40 2.71 32.57
N PHE A 348 4.17 2.27 32.86
CA PHE A 348 3.89 1.05 33.62
C PHE A 348 4.10 -0.27 32.84
N CYS A 349 3.72 -0.34 31.56
CA CYS A 349 3.86 -1.53 30.72
C CYS A 349 5.15 -1.53 29.88
N LYS A 350 6.00 -0.51 30.02
CA LYS A 350 7.14 -0.26 29.13
C LYS A 350 8.06 -1.46 29.02
N GLN A 351 8.42 -2.03 30.17
CA GLN A 351 9.27 -3.22 30.20
C GLN A 351 8.65 -4.38 29.40
N THR A 352 7.35 -4.64 29.57
CA THR A 352 6.66 -5.73 28.86
C THR A 352 6.51 -5.45 27.37
N VAL A 353 6.27 -4.18 26.99
CA VAL A 353 6.19 -3.78 25.58
C VAL A 353 7.56 -3.90 24.91
N ASP A 354 8.62 -3.44 25.57
CA ASP A 354 10.00 -3.54 25.08
C ASP A 354 10.41 -5.02 24.91
N GLU A 355 10.13 -5.88 25.90
CA GLU A 355 10.39 -7.32 25.83
C GLU A 355 9.66 -8.01 24.66
N TRP A 356 8.38 -7.71 24.44
CA TRP A 356 7.63 -8.29 23.31
C TRP A 356 8.04 -7.70 21.97
N SER A 357 8.41 -6.42 21.93
CA SER A 357 8.94 -5.77 20.73
C SER A 357 10.24 -6.43 20.30
N GLU A 358 11.17 -6.68 21.22
CA GLU A 358 12.43 -7.36 20.94
C GLU A 358 12.21 -8.80 20.48
N LYS A 359 11.27 -9.52 21.10
CA LYS A 359 10.89 -10.88 20.68
C LYS A 359 10.34 -10.92 19.26
N LEU A 360 9.37 -10.07 18.92
CA LEU A 360 8.77 -10.04 17.58
C LEU A 360 9.79 -9.60 16.51
N GLN A 361 10.65 -8.64 16.83
CA GLN A 361 11.73 -8.23 15.93
C GLN A 361 12.74 -9.38 15.69
N THR A 362 13.06 -10.13 16.74
CA THR A 362 13.92 -11.31 16.62
C THR A 362 13.25 -12.38 15.76
N VAL A 363 11.95 -12.65 15.96
CA VAL A 363 11.16 -13.57 15.14
C VAL A 363 11.18 -13.16 13.67
N ASP A 364 10.96 -11.88 13.36
CA ASP A 364 10.95 -11.37 11.98
C ASP A 364 12.30 -11.57 11.29
N SER A 365 13.39 -11.10 11.93
CA SER A 365 14.73 -11.24 11.38
C SER A 365 15.13 -12.70 11.15
N VAL A 366 14.81 -13.58 12.09
CA VAL A 366 15.11 -15.01 12.01
C VAL A 366 14.31 -15.67 10.90
N LEU A 367 12.99 -15.46 10.81
CA LEU A 367 12.14 -16.09 9.79
C LEU A 367 12.51 -15.64 8.36
N GLN A 368 12.82 -14.36 8.15
CA GLN A 368 13.23 -13.85 6.84
C GLN A 368 14.55 -14.48 6.37
N VAL A 369 15.55 -14.54 7.25
CA VAL A 369 16.85 -15.18 6.95
C VAL A 369 16.65 -16.67 6.71
N TRP A 370 15.83 -17.34 7.53
CA TRP A 370 15.55 -18.76 7.43
C TRP A 370 14.88 -19.14 6.11
N GLN A 371 13.83 -18.44 5.69
CA GLN A 371 13.16 -18.71 4.41
C GLN A 371 14.09 -18.51 3.21
N LYS A 372 14.87 -17.42 3.23
CA LYS A 372 15.85 -17.13 2.19
C LYS A 372 16.93 -18.22 2.13
N PHE A 373 17.48 -18.60 3.28
CA PHE A 373 18.47 -19.66 3.38
C PHE A 373 17.91 -21.00 2.88
N GLN A 374 16.72 -21.41 3.35
CA GLN A 374 16.08 -22.66 2.95
C GLN A 374 15.94 -22.75 1.43
N THR A 375 15.46 -21.67 0.79
CA THR A 375 15.28 -21.60 -0.66
C THR A 375 16.61 -21.78 -1.41
N ASN A 376 17.65 -21.07 -0.97
CA ASN A 376 18.97 -21.14 -1.59
C ASN A 376 19.66 -22.49 -1.33
N TRP A 377 19.56 -23.03 -0.11
CA TRP A 377 20.11 -24.33 0.26
C TRP A 377 19.44 -25.46 -0.52
N CYS A 378 18.11 -25.47 -0.68
CA CYS A 378 17.40 -26.48 -1.48
C CYS A 378 17.88 -26.51 -2.95
N ARG A 379 18.28 -25.35 -3.49
CA ARG A 379 18.85 -25.24 -4.84
C ARG A 379 20.29 -25.74 -4.90
N LEU A 380 21.11 -25.45 -3.88
CA LEU A 380 22.55 -25.74 -3.87
C LEU A 380 22.90 -27.12 -3.33
N GLU A 381 22.06 -27.72 -2.48
CA GLU A 381 22.30 -29.04 -1.88
C GLU A 381 22.47 -30.14 -2.94
N PRO A 382 21.61 -30.29 -3.96
CA PRO A 382 21.84 -31.29 -5.01
C PRO A 382 23.17 -31.07 -5.75
N ILE A 383 23.57 -29.81 -5.94
CA ILE A 383 24.77 -29.44 -6.68
C ILE A 383 26.03 -29.82 -5.90
N PHE A 384 26.11 -29.47 -4.61
CA PHE A 384 27.30 -29.76 -3.80
C PHE A 384 27.33 -31.16 -3.20
N MET A 385 26.17 -31.79 -2.95
CA MET A 385 26.12 -33.11 -2.30
C MET A 385 26.05 -34.27 -3.29
N GLN A 386 25.30 -34.14 -4.39
CA GLN A 386 25.05 -35.24 -5.32
C GLN A 386 25.99 -35.25 -6.54
N SER A 387 26.62 -34.11 -6.87
CA SER A 387 27.53 -34.01 -8.02
C SER A 387 28.98 -34.34 -7.62
N ASP A 388 29.40 -35.58 -7.88
CA ASP A 388 30.79 -36.01 -7.65
C ASP A 388 31.81 -35.16 -8.44
N ASP A 389 31.43 -34.68 -9.62
CA ASP A 389 32.30 -33.89 -10.48
C ASP A 389 32.59 -32.51 -9.85
N ILE A 390 31.55 -31.81 -9.38
CA ILE A 390 31.72 -30.51 -8.70
C ILE A 390 32.49 -30.67 -7.39
N ARG A 391 32.24 -31.76 -6.65
CA ARG A 391 33.00 -32.07 -5.42
C ARG A 391 34.48 -32.30 -5.68
N SER A 392 34.82 -32.89 -6.82
CA SER A 392 36.22 -33.09 -7.22
C SER A 392 36.90 -31.79 -7.66
N GLN A 393 36.16 -30.86 -8.26
CA GLN A 393 36.67 -29.59 -8.79
C GLN A 393 36.76 -28.49 -7.72
N LEU A 394 35.80 -28.44 -6.78
CA LEU A 394 35.72 -27.48 -5.67
C LEU A 394 35.74 -28.20 -4.31
N PRO A 395 36.87 -28.85 -3.93
CA PRO A 395 36.92 -29.70 -2.74
C PRO A 395 36.85 -28.91 -1.42
N GLU A 396 37.37 -27.68 -1.39
CA GLU A 396 37.31 -26.82 -0.19
C GLU A 396 35.89 -26.30 0.04
N ASP A 397 35.24 -25.76 -0.99
CA ASP A 397 33.85 -25.29 -0.91
C ASP A 397 32.87 -26.43 -0.65
N SER A 398 33.10 -27.63 -1.21
CA SER A 398 32.25 -28.79 -0.94
C SER A 398 32.33 -29.25 0.51
N LYS A 399 33.53 -29.26 1.11
CA LYS A 399 33.67 -29.52 2.56
C LYS A 399 33.00 -28.46 3.40
N ARG A 400 33.09 -27.19 2.99
CA ARG A 400 32.40 -26.08 3.67
C ARG A 400 30.89 -26.27 3.59
N PHE A 401 30.37 -26.65 2.42
CA PHE A 401 28.96 -26.93 2.22
C PHE A 401 28.50 -28.14 3.04
N GLU A 402 29.28 -29.22 3.13
CA GLU A 402 28.96 -30.37 3.99
C GLU A 402 28.86 -29.99 5.47
N LEU A 403 29.74 -29.12 5.99
CA LEU A 403 29.65 -28.63 7.37
C LEU A 403 28.41 -27.77 7.57
N LEU A 404 28.09 -26.93 6.59
CA LEU A 404 26.88 -26.11 6.57
C LEU A 404 25.61 -26.97 6.50
N ASP A 405 25.60 -28.01 5.67
CA ASP A 405 24.50 -28.95 5.48
C ASP A 405 24.16 -29.68 6.77
N ASN A 406 25.19 -30.19 7.46
CA ASN A 406 25.02 -30.83 8.76
C ASN A 406 24.51 -29.83 9.81
N SER A 407 25.08 -28.63 9.87
CA SER A 407 24.65 -27.59 10.81
C SER A 407 23.19 -27.17 10.57
N TRP A 408 22.78 -27.09 9.31
CA TRP A 408 21.40 -26.81 8.92
C TRP A 408 20.45 -27.93 9.33
N LYS A 409 20.79 -29.20 9.01
CA LYS A 409 19.98 -30.37 9.38
C LYS A 409 19.82 -30.50 10.89
N ASP A 410 20.89 -30.28 11.65
CA ASP A 410 20.85 -30.26 13.12
C ASP A 410 19.91 -29.16 13.64
N LEU A 411 20.00 -27.95 13.06
CA LEU A 411 19.12 -26.82 13.40
C LEU A 411 17.65 -27.13 13.08
N MET A 412 17.33 -27.68 11.91
CA MET A 412 15.97 -28.05 11.52
C MET A 412 15.39 -29.16 12.41
N MET A 413 16.22 -30.15 12.75
CA MET A 413 15.84 -31.23 13.66
C MET A 413 15.60 -30.74 15.08
N GLU A 414 16.38 -29.78 15.58
CA GLU A 414 16.13 -29.14 16.86
C GLU A 414 14.84 -28.29 16.83
N ALA A 415 14.67 -27.50 15.78
CA ALA A 415 13.52 -26.62 15.59
C ALA A 415 12.20 -27.39 15.54
N SER A 416 12.17 -28.53 14.83
CA SER A 416 10.97 -29.38 14.70
C SER A 416 10.49 -30.02 16.01
N ARG A 417 11.28 -29.98 17.09
CA ARG A 417 10.88 -30.49 18.42
C ARG A 417 9.87 -29.60 19.13
N SER A 418 9.84 -28.31 18.78
CA SER A 418 8.84 -27.36 19.26
C SER A 418 7.96 -26.93 18.10
N SER A 419 6.69 -26.68 18.37
CA SER A 419 5.78 -26.12 17.37
C SER A 419 5.61 -24.61 17.52
N LEU A 420 6.03 -24.01 18.64
CA LEU A 420 5.77 -22.60 18.96
C LEU A 420 6.77 -21.65 18.30
N ILE A 421 6.28 -20.72 17.48
CA ILE A 421 7.12 -19.83 16.65
C ILE A 421 8.11 -19.02 17.50
N VAL A 422 7.63 -18.44 18.60
CA VAL A 422 8.43 -17.58 19.46
C VAL A 422 9.58 -18.37 20.08
N ASP A 423 9.31 -19.56 20.61
CA ASP A 423 10.32 -20.42 21.23
C ASP A 423 11.33 -20.93 20.20
N ILE A 424 10.87 -21.20 18.97
CA ILE A 424 11.76 -21.56 17.87
C ILE A 424 12.66 -20.37 17.52
N CYS A 425 12.14 -19.17 17.30
CA CYS A 425 12.99 -18.08 16.82
C CYS A 425 13.87 -17.46 17.92
N THR A 426 13.47 -17.55 19.19
CA THR A 426 14.19 -16.95 20.32
C THR A 426 15.12 -17.90 21.07
N ALA A 427 15.30 -19.13 20.56
CA ALA A 427 16.25 -20.07 21.14
C ALA A 427 17.69 -19.54 21.11
N ASP A 428 18.42 -19.78 22.19
CA ASP A 428 19.78 -19.27 22.38
C ASP A 428 20.71 -19.65 21.22
N GLY A 429 21.36 -18.65 20.63
CA GLY A 429 22.33 -18.83 19.55
C GLY A 429 21.74 -19.02 18.15
N ARG A 430 20.41 -19.15 17.97
CA ARG A 430 19.81 -19.47 16.67
C ARG A 430 20.07 -18.42 15.59
N ALA A 431 19.90 -17.14 15.93
CA ALA A 431 20.16 -16.04 15.02
C ALA A 431 21.63 -16.01 14.57
N GLN A 432 22.57 -16.31 15.48
CA GLN A 432 24.00 -16.37 15.15
C GLN A 432 24.31 -17.56 14.25
N THR A 433 23.81 -18.76 14.58
CA THR A 433 24.01 -19.95 13.74
C THR A 433 23.44 -19.75 12.34
N LEU A 434 22.23 -19.17 12.20
CA LEU A 434 21.64 -18.83 10.91
C LEU A 434 22.48 -17.83 10.12
N ALA A 435 23.03 -16.80 10.79
CA ALA A 435 23.93 -15.84 10.15
C ALA A 435 25.22 -16.52 9.65
N ASP A 436 25.85 -17.35 10.48
CA ASP A 436 27.10 -18.04 10.16
C ASP A 436 26.93 -19.01 8.97
N ILE A 437 25.85 -19.80 8.95
CA ILE A 437 25.56 -20.70 7.82
C ILE A 437 25.18 -19.90 6.57
N THR A 438 24.48 -18.76 6.70
CA THR A 438 24.13 -17.92 5.55
C THR A 438 25.38 -17.33 4.89
N ASP A 439 26.33 -16.82 5.68
CA ASP A 439 27.60 -16.29 5.17
C ASP A 439 28.44 -17.39 4.48
N ALA A 440 28.43 -18.61 5.03
CA ALA A 440 29.06 -19.75 4.41
C ALA A 440 28.38 -20.16 3.10
N LEU A 441 27.04 -20.10 3.01
CA LEU A 441 26.27 -20.35 1.79
C LEU A 441 26.60 -19.33 0.70
N ASP A 442 26.59 -18.04 1.05
CA ASP A 442 26.90 -16.94 0.14
C ASP A 442 28.35 -17.00 -0.38
N THR A 443 29.26 -17.56 0.42
CA THR A 443 30.62 -17.82 -0.03
C THR A 443 30.66 -18.98 -1.03
N CYS A 444 29.96 -20.08 -0.76
CA CYS A 444 29.87 -21.22 -1.69
C CYS A 444 29.20 -20.81 -3.02
N GLU A 445 28.16 -19.96 -2.98
CA GLU A 445 27.50 -19.44 -4.17
C GLU A 445 28.43 -18.56 -5.02
N ARG A 446 29.26 -17.71 -4.38
CA ARG A 446 30.28 -16.92 -5.08
C ARG A 446 31.32 -17.82 -5.76
N SER A 447 31.90 -18.78 -5.03
CA SER A 447 32.86 -19.74 -5.59
C SER A 447 32.26 -20.54 -6.75
N LEU A 448 30.99 -20.94 -6.64
CA LEU A 448 30.28 -21.65 -7.72
C LEU A 448 30.13 -20.77 -8.97
N ASN A 449 29.75 -19.51 -8.81
CA ASN A 449 29.61 -18.57 -9.93
C ASN A 449 30.97 -18.30 -10.62
N ASP A 450 32.05 -18.15 -9.86
CA ASP A 450 33.40 -17.97 -10.40
C ASP A 450 33.85 -19.22 -11.18
N TYR A 451 33.54 -20.41 -10.66
CA TYR A 451 33.76 -21.68 -11.36
C TYR A 451 32.96 -21.76 -12.67
N LEU A 452 31.68 -21.37 -12.66
CA LEU A 452 30.86 -21.34 -13.88
C LEU A 452 31.43 -20.37 -14.92
N GLU A 453 31.91 -19.19 -14.51
CA GLU A 453 32.57 -18.26 -15.43
C GLU A 453 33.88 -18.82 -16.00
N GLN A 454 34.68 -19.53 -15.19
CA GLN A 454 35.86 -20.23 -15.70
C GLN A 454 35.49 -21.27 -16.77
N LYS A 455 34.40 -22.01 -16.57
CA LYS A 455 33.90 -23.00 -17.53
C LYS A 455 33.34 -22.34 -18.80
N LYS A 456 32.64 -21.21 -18.68
CA LYS A 456 32.20 -20.41 -19.83
C LYS A 456 33.38 -19.89 -20.66
N LYS A 457 34.48 -19.47 -20.02
CA LYS A 457 35.71 -19.07 -20.74
C LYS A 457 36.35 -20.25 -21.48
N ALA A 458 36.33 -21.45 -20.90
CA ALA A 458 36.87 -22.64 -21.53
C ALA A 458 36.03 -23.11 -22.74
N PHE A 459 34.70 -23.01 -22.65
CA PHE A 459 33.78 -23.26 -23.75
C PHE A 459 32.75 -22.13 -23.91
N PRO A 460 33.04 -21.12 -24.77
CA PRO A 460 32.29 -19.88 -24.86
C PRO A 460 30.81 -19.98 -25.25
N ARG A 461 30.33 -21.12 -25.75
CA ARG A 461 28.90 -21.31 -26.01
C ARG A 461 28.06 -21.36 -24.72
N PHE A 462 28.68 -21.69 -23.59
CA PHE A 462 27.99 -21.70 -22.30
C PHE A 462 27.53 -20.31 -21.84
N TYR A 463 28.03 -19.21 -22.43
CA TYR A 463 27.48 -17.87 -22.20
C TYR A 463 26.01 -17.72 -22.64
N PHE A 464 25.52 -18.61 -23.52
CA PHE A 464 24.15 -18.58 -24.03
C PHE A 464 23.23 -19.62 -23.39
N VAL A 465 23.75 -20.43 -22.46
CA VAL A 465 23.00 -21.47 -21.75
C VAL A 465 22.60 -20.94 -20.37
N ALA A 466 21.39 -21.26 -19.92
CA ALA A 466 20.96 -20.90 -18.57
C ALA A 466 21.85 -21.57 -17.51
N ASN A 467 22.20 -20.85 -16.43
CA ASN A 467 23.09 -21.38 -15.39
C ASN A 467 22.61 -22.73 -14.80
N GLY A 468 21.30 -22.96 -14.67
CA GLY A 468 20.75 -24.25 -14.21
C GLY A 468 21.08 -25.40 -15.17
N ALA A 469 20.81 -25.23 -16.47
CA ALA A 469 21.16 -26.22 -17.48
C ALA A 469 22.68 -26.41 -17.59
N LEU A 470 23.48 -25.34 -17.43
CA LEU A 470 24.93 -25.43 -17.38
C LEU A 470 25.43 -26.30 -16.21
N LEU A 471 24.83 -26.14 -15.03
CA LEU A 471 25.15 -26.97 -13.86
C LEU A 471 24.76 -28.44 -14.08
N ASP A 472 23.63 -28.71 -14.74
CA ASP A 472 23.22 -30.07 -15.09
C ASP A 472 24.19 -30.72 -16.10
N ILE A 473 24.66 -29.96 -17.08
CA ILE A 473 25.66 -30.38 -18.06
C ILE A 473 26.98 -30.71 -17.36
N LEU A 474 27.47 -29.84 -16.47
CA LEU A 474 28.73 -30.03 -15.76
C LEU A 474 28.66 -31.20 -14.77
N SER A 475 27.58 -31.30 -13.99
CA SER A 475 27.38 -32.39 -13.03
C SER A 475 27.29 -33.77 -13.67
N ASN A 476 26.73 -33.86 -14.89
CA ASN A 476 26.64 -35.11 -15.65
C ASN A 476 27.74 -35.26 -16.70
N GLY A 477 28.83 -34.50 -16.58
CA GLY A 477 29.87 -34.45 -17.62
C GLY A 477 30.51 -35.78 -17.99
N ASN A 478 30.61 -36.69 -17.04
CA ASN A 478 31.14 -38.04 -17.23
C ASN A 478 30.15 -39.01 -17.92
N LYS A 479 28.91 -38.56 -18.19
CA LYS A 479 27.81 -39.31 -18.80
C LYS A 479 27.35 -38.62 -20.10
N PRO A 480 28.06 -38.82 -21.23
CA PRO A 480 27.76 -38.13 -22.49
C PRO A 480 26.32 -38.26 -22.98
N LEU A 481 25.66 -39.39 -22.71
CA LEU A 481 24.25 -39.60 -23.06
C LEU A 481 23.30 -38.58 -22.41
N LYS A 482 23.57 -38.19 -21.15
CA LYS A 482 22.77 -37.17 -20.46
C LYS A 482 23.10 -35.77 -20.97
N VAL A 483 24.37 -35.48 -21.19
CA VAL A 483 24.79 -34.19 -21.76
C VAL A 483 24.21 -34.00 -23.17
N ALA A 484 24.04 -35.08 -23.92
CA ALA A 484 23.44 -35.06 -25.25
C ALA A 484 21.98 -34.56 -25.28
N GLU A 485 21.27 -34.58 -24.16
CA GLU A 485 19.90 -34.02 -24.04
C GLU A 485 19.92 -32.49 -24.08
N TYR A 486 21.00 -31.87 -23.62
CA TYR A 486 21.18 -30.40 -23.56
C TYR A 486 21.90 -29.82 -24.78
N LEU A 487 22.30 -30.65 -25.76
CA LEU A 487 22.96 -30.15 -26.98
C LEU A 487 22.07 -29.19 -27.78
N GLY A 488 20.74 -29.33 -27.65
CA GLY A 488 19.78 -28.39 -28.20
C GLY A 488 19.89 -26.97 -27.65
N ASP A 489 20.40 -26.81 -26.43
CA ASP A 489 20.60 -25.49 -25.81
C ASP A 489 21.96 -24.88 -26.18
N VAL A 490 22.95 -25.74 -26.47
CA VAL A 490 24.33 -25.34 -26.82
C VAL A 490 24.49 -25.02 -28.31
N PHE A 491 23.79 -25.77 -29.18
CA PHE A 491 23.89 -25.69 -30.63
C PHE A 491 22.54 -25.30 -31.26
N ASP A 492 22.58 -24.48 -32.32
CA ASP A 492 21.35 -24.01 -32.96
C ASP A 492 20.62 -25.15 -33.70
N GLY A 493 21.33 -25.91 -34.55
CA GLY A 493 20.73 -26.97 -35.37
C GLY A 493 20.70 -28.37 -34.75
N ILE A 494 21.53 -28.67 -33.75
CA ILE A 494 21.71 -30.03 -33.21
C ILE A 494 20.74 -30.28 -32.06
N ARG A 495 20.12 -31.45 -32.02
CA ARG A 495 19.31 -31.92 -30.88
C ARG A 495 20.06 -32.92 -30.03
N THR A 496 20.68 -33.91 -30.65
CA THR A 496 21.39 -34.99 -29.96
C THR A 496 22.40 -35.66 -30.90
N LEU A 497 23.20 -36.59 -30.37
CA LEU A 497 24.17 -37.39 -31.13
C LEU A 497 23.65 -38.82 -31.31
N ASP A 498 24.06 -39.45 -32.42
CA ASP A 498 23.85 -40.88 -32.62
C ASP A 498 25.06 -41.63 -32.05
N PHE A 499 24.83 -42.36 -30.96
CA PHE A 499 25.86 -43.09 -30.24
C PHE A 499 25.96 -44.52 -30.74
N SER A 500 27.18 -45.07 -30.74
CA SER A 500 27.41 -46.47 -31.07
C SER A 500 26.54 -47.40 -30.19
N PRO A 501 25.88 -48.44 -30.76
CA PRO A 501 24.97 -49.31 -30.04
C PRO A 501 25.64 -50.23 -29.01
N ASP A 502 26.98 -50.33 -28.99
CA ASP A 502 27.71 -51.09 -27.98
C ASP A 502 27.73 -50.32 -26.65
N PRO A 503 27.22 -50.88 -25.53
CA PRO A 503 27.23 -50.23 -24.22
C PRO A 503 28.62 -49.83 -23.72
N LYS A 504 29.69 -50.52 -24.18
CA LYS A 504 31.09 -50.17 -23.85
C LYS A 504 31.60 -48.98 -24.66
N LEU A 505 30.97 -48.68 -25.78
CA LEU A 505 31.26 -47.57 -26.70
C LEU A 505 30.23 -46.44 -26.62
N GLY A 506 29.40 -46.40 -25.57
CA GLY A 506 28.38 -45.34 -25.35
C GLY A 506 28.93 -43.91 -25.18
N ARG A 507 30.23 -43.71 -25.42
CA ARG A 507 30.94 -42.42 -25.50
C ARG A 507 31.34 -42.06 -26.93
N ILE A 508 31.07 -42.93 -27.90
CA ILE A 508 31.44 -42.74 -29.30
C ILE A 508 30.19 -42.33 -30.07
N ALA A 509 30.24 -41.16 -30.69
CA ALA A 509 29.23 -40.71 -31.63
C ALA A 509 29.68 -40.98 -33.08
N CYS A 510 28.75 -41.36 -33.94
CA CYS A 510 28.97 -41.60 -35.38
C CYS A 510 28.22 -40.61 -36.29
N GLY A 511 27.37 -39.77 -35.69
CA GLY A 511 26.62 -38.75 -36.41
C GLY A 511 25.84 -37.88 -35.43
N HIS A 512 25.12 -36.91 -35.97
CA HIS A 512 24.27 -36.02 -35.19
C HIS A 512 22.88 -35.94 -35.79
N LYS A 513 21.91 -35.69 -34.91
CA LYS A 513 20.50 -35.52 -35.27
C LYS A 513 20.07 -34.09 -34.99
N ALA A 514 19.41 -33.49 -35.96
CA ALA A 514 18.88 -32.15 -35.93
C ALA A 514 17.63 -32.02 -35.04
N LYS A 515 17.27 -30.78 -34.70
CA LYS A 515 16.02 -30.46 -33.98
C LYS A 515 14.77 -30.79 -34.80
N ASP A 516 14.86 -30.72 -36.11
CA ASP A 516 13.77 -31.04 -37.05
C ASP A 516 13.63 -32.53 -37.38
N GLY A 517 14.60 -33.36 -36.98
CA GLY A 517 14.62 -34.80 -37.25
C GLY A 517 15.72 -35.27 -38.20
N GLU A 518 16.32 -34.37 -38.99
CA GLU A 518 17.34 -34.69 -40.00
C GLU A 518 18.56 -35.36 -39.35
N PHE A 519 19.06 -36.43 -39.96
CA PHE A 519 20.24 -37.16 -39.50
C PHE A 519 21.43 -36.94 -40.44
N VAL A 520 22.60 -36.66 -39.86
CA VAL A 520 23.85 -36.48 -40.59
C VAL A 520 24.89 -37.45 -40.04
N ALA A 521 25.20 -38.47 -40.84
CA ALA A 521 26.30 -39.39 -40.58
C ALA A 521 27.65 -38.71 -40.84
N TRP A 522 28.64 -38.97 -40.00
CA TRP A 522 30.00 -38.47 -40.22
C TRP A 522 30.77 -39.36 -41.21
N PRO A 523 31.58 -38.76 -42.11
CA PRO A 523 32.38 -39.51 -43.08
C PRO A 523 33.52 -40.27 -42.41
N SER A 524 34.11 -41.25 -43.12
CA SER A 524 35.19 -42.12 -42.57
C SER A 524 36.44 -41.36 -42.10
N ASP A 525 36.68 -40.16 -42.63
CA ASP A 525 37.66 -39.18 -42.16
C ASP A 525 36.89 -37.86 -41.99
N PRO A 526 36.75 -37.29 -40.77
CA PRO A 526 37.46 -37.60 -39.53
C PRO A 526 36.98 -38.85 -38.75
N GLY A 527 35.92 -39.54 -39.21
CA GLY A 527 35.41 -40.76 -38.57
C GLY A 527 34.51 -40.49 -37.37
N ASN A 528 34.44 -41.44 -36.44
CA ASN A 528 33.65 -41.31 -35.22
C ASN A 528 34.35 -40.42 -34.18
N PHE A 529 33.59 -39.69 -33.37
CA PHE A 529 34.13 -38.84 -32.30
C PHE A 529 33.96 -39.48 -30.92
N VAL A 530 34.99 -39.42 -30.09
CA VAL A 530 34.98 -39.96 -28.72
C VAL A 530 34.80 -38.81 -27.72
N LEU A 531 33.72 -38.85 -26.94
CA LEU A 531 33.41 -37.90 -25.88
C LEU A 531 34.07 -38.37 -24.58
N GLU A 532 35.32 -37.95 -24.37
CA GLU A 532 36.12 -38.29 -23.19
C GLU A 532 36.80 -37.04 -22.58
N GLY A 533 36.93 -37.07 -21.25
CA GLY A 533 37.53 -35.97 -20.48
C GLY A 533 36.51 -34.92 -20.03
N PRO A 534 36.98 -33.74 -19.61
CA PRO A 534 36.13 -32.63 -19.18
C PRO A 534 35.16 -32.17 -20.28
N VAL A 535 33.94 -31.80 -19.87
CA VAL A 535 32.84 -31.45 -20.79
C VAL A 535 33.20 -30.36 -21.76
N GLU A 536 33.78 -29.29 -21.24
CA GLU A 536 34.17 -28.13 -22.03
C GLU A 536 35.17 -28.48 -23.13
N ILE A 537 36.04 -29.47 -22.89
CA ILE A 537 37.08 -29.89 -23.83
C ILE A 537 36.47 -30.75 -24.93
N TYR A 538 35.70 -31.77 -24.58
CA TYR A 538 35.12 -32.63 -25.61
C TYR A 538 34.02 -31.92 -26.40
N LEU A 539 33.28 -30.96 -25.83
CA LEU A 539 32.30 -30.17 -26.58
C LEU A 539 32.98 -29.20 -27.55
N ALA A 540 34.09 -28.57 -27.16
CA ALA A 540 34.91 -27.78 -28.08
C ALA A 540 35.50 -28.66 -29.20
N GLY A 541 35.93 -29.88 -28.87
CA GLY A 541 36.38 -30.87 -29.84
C GLY A 541 35.26 -31.33 -30.79
N LEU A 542 34.06 -31.56 -30.26
CA LEU A 542 32.87 -31.92 -31.02
C LEU A 542 32.49 -30.82 -32.01
N GLU A 543 32.53 -29.56 -31.59
CA GLU A 543 32.30 -28.40 -32.48
C GLU A 543 33.30 -28.39 -33.65
N ALA A 544 34.59 -28.58 -33.39
CA ALA A 544 35.61 -28.66 -34.44
C ALA A 544 35.40 -29.88 -35.35
N HIS A 545 35.04 -31.03 -34.78
CA HIS A 545 34.78 -32.26 -35.50
C HIS A 545 33.58 -32.13 -36.46
N ILE A 546 32.47 -31.55 -35.99
CA ILE A 546 31.26 -31.34 -36.82
C ILE A 546 31.57 -30.40 -37.99
N ARG A 547 32.32 -29.32 -37.76
CA ARG A 547 32.75 -28.41 -38.85
C ARG A 547 33.55 -29.13 -39.94
N LEU A 548 34.50 -29.97 -39.53
CA LEU A 548 35.32 -30.77 -40.45
C LEU A 548 34.45 -31.79 -41.21
N ALA A 549 33.59 -32.53 -40.50
CA ALA A 549 32.70 -33.49 -41.10
C ALA A 549 31.77 -32.85 -42.15
N LEU A 550 31.17 -31.69 -41.84
CA LEU A 550 30.33 -30.96 -42.79
C LEU A 550 31.12 -30.46 -44.02
N ARG A 551 32.38 -30.04 -43.84
CA ARG A 551 33.25 -29.66 -44.95
C ARG A 551 33.55 -30.83 -45.88
N GLU A 552 33.86 -32.00 -45.32
CA GLU A 552 34.13 -33.21 -46.11
C GLU A 552 32.87 -33.69 -46.85
N VAL A 553 31.71 -33.69 -46.18
CA VAL A 553 30.42 -34.02 -46.82
C VAL A 553 30.08 -33.02 -47.92
N LEU A 554 30.40 -31.73 -47.76
CA LEU A 554 30.22 -30.72 -48.83
C LEU A 554 31.10 -31.00 -50.05
N GLU A 555 32.37 -31.40 -49.85
CA GLU A 555 33.26 -31.76 -50.95
C GLU A 555 32.73 -32.96 -51.74
N GLN A 556 32.23 -33.98 -51.04
CA GLN A 556 31.60 -35.14 -51.64
C GLN A 556 30.32 -34.76 -52.40
N ALA A 557 29.46 -33.94 -51.79
CA ALA A 557 28.22 -33.44 -52.39
C ALA A 557 28.48 -32.64 -53.66
N ARG A 558 29.43 -31.69 -53.63
CA ARG A 558 29.79 -30.88 -54.80
C ARG A 558 30.30 -31.77 -55.95
N THR A 559 31.18 -32.72 -55.64
CA THR A 559 31.80 -33.60 -56.63
C THR A 559 30.77 -34.53 -57.28
N SER A 560 29.83 -35.08 -56.50
CA SER A 560 28.76 -35.90 -57.06
C SER A 560 27.74 -35.08 -57.86
N ALA A 561 27.48 -33.84 -57.45
CA ALA A 561 26.55 -32.94 -58.14
C ALA A 561 27.05 -32.47 -59.51
N GLU A 562 28.36 -32.44 -59.80
CA GLU A 562 28.87 -32.16 -61.17
C GLU A 562 28.34 -33.17 -62.21
N SER A 563 27.95 -34.37 -61.77
CA SER A 563 27.45 -35.43 -62.64
C SER A 563 25.92 -35.53 -62.70
N TRP A 564 25.14 -34.71 -61.98
CA TRP A 564 23.69 -34.90 -61.83
C TRP A 564 22.84 -34.64 -63.09
N GLU A 565 23.46 -34.18 -64.19
CA GLU A 565 22.79 -34.00 -65.49
C GLU A 565 23.05 -35.15 -66.47
N VAL A 566 24.17 -35.85 -66.31
CA VAL A 566 24.66 -36.85 -67.27
C VAL A 566 24.83 -38.23 -66.63
N GLY A 567 24.93 -38.29 -65.31
CA GLY A 567 25.14 -39.50 -64.53
C GLY A 567 23.85 -40.21 -64.14
N ASP A 568 24.02 -41.35 -63.48
CA ASP A 568 22.92 -42.28 -63.13
C ASP A 568 21.98 -41.74 -62.04
N ARG A 569 22.34 -40.65 -61.37
CA ARG A 569 21.58 -40.08 -60.26
C ARG A 569 21.19 -38.62 -60.53
N PRO A 570 19.96 -38.37 -61.05
CA PRO A 570 19.53 -37.03 -61.39
C PRO A 570 19.32 -36.17 -60.15
N ARG A 571 19.44 -34.84 -60.32
CA ARG A 571 19.41 -33.83 -59.25
C ARG A 571 18.30 -34.06 -58.23
N GLU A 572 17.08 -34.33 -58.69
CA GLU A 572 15.93 -34.55 -57.82
C GLU A 572 16.17 -35.70 -56.83
N THR A 573 16.80 -36.80 -57.25
CA THR A 573 17.13 -37.98 -56.39
C THR A 573 18.48 -37.88 -55.69
N TRP A 574 19.39 -37.06 -56.21
CA TRP A 574 20.66 -36.73 -55.56
C TRP A 574 20.43 -35.99 -54.23
N LEU A 575 19.34 -35.22 -54.14
CA LEU A 575 18.92 -34.59 -52.89
C LEU A 575 18.63 -35.57 -51.75
N ASP A 576 18.54 -36.88 -51.96
CA ASP A 576 18.33 -37.81 -50.85
C ASP A 576 19.63 -38.18 -50.10
N ASP A 577 20.78 -37.94 -50.71
CA ASP A 577 22.07 -38.45 -50.21
C ASP A 577 22.72 -37.58 -49.15
N TYR A 578 22.37 -36.31 -49.13
CA TYR A 578 23.04 -35.30 -48.32
C TYR A 578 22.03 -34.59 -47.43
N CYS A 579 22.48 -33.88 -46.40
CA CYS A 579 21.57 -33.05 -45.58
C CYS A 579 21.12 -31.79 -46.35
N ALA A 580 20.02 -31.17 -45.91
CA ALA A 580 19.39 -30.02 -46.54
C ALA A 580 20.36 -28.85 -46.71
N GLN A 581 21.08 -28.51 -45.63
CA GLN A 581 22.05 -27.43 -45.61
C GLN A 581 23.15 -27.61 -46.66
N LEU A 582 23.78 -28.78 -46.72
CA LEU A 582 24.89 -29.03 -47.64
C LEU A 582 24.43 -29.24 -49.07
N SER A 583 23.24 -29.82 -49.28
CA SER A 583 22.63 -29.93 -50.61
C SER A 583 22.35 -28.55 -51.22
N LEU A 584 21.83 -27.63 -50.41
CA LEU A 584 21.61 -26.25 -50.79
C LEU A 584 22.93 -25.54 -51.10
N LEU A 585 23.93 -25.66 -50.22
CA LEU A 585 25.22 -25.00 -50.41
C LEU A 585 25.95 -25.49 -51.66
N ALA A 586 25.97 -26.81 -51.91
CA ALA A 586 26.55 -27.39 -53.12
C ALA A 586 25.82 -26.90 -54.39
N THR A 587 24.48 -26.81 -54.34
CA THR A 587 23.67 -26.23 -55.42
C THR A 587 24.07 -24.77 -55.68
N GLN A 588 24.23 -23.95 -54.64
CA GLN A 588 24.59 -22.53 -54.78
C GLN A 588 26.01 -22.34 -55.34
N ILE A 589 26.94 -23.23 -54.99
CA ILE A 589 28.29 -23.26 -55.59
C ILE A 589 28.18 -23.57 -57.09
N ILE A 590 27.45 -24.63 -57.46
CA ILE A 590 27.27 -25.01 -58.87
C ILE A 590 26.60 -23.89 -59.66
N TRP A 591 25.55 -23.27 -59.10
CA TRP A 591 24.90 -22.14 -59.75
C TRP A 591 25.87 -20.98 -59.98
N THR A 592 26.76 -20.70 -59.02
CA THR A 592 27.79 -19.65 -59.17
C THR A 592 28.79 -19.99 -60.27
N GLU A 593 29.26 -21.25 -60.32
CA GLU A 593 30.20 -21.73 -61.33
C GLU A 593 29.57 -21.75 -62.74
N GLU A 594 28.35 -22.27 -62.89
CA GLU A 594 27.63 -22.34 -64.17
C GLU A 594 27.24 -20.94 -64.68
N THR A 595 26.86 -20.02 -63.80
CA THR A 595 26.60 -18.62 -64.19
C THR A 595 27.88 -17.94 -64.66
N ALA A 596 29.01 -18.18 -64.00
CA ALA A 596 30.30 -17.66 -64.43
C ALA A 596 30.71 -18.21 -65.81
N ARG A 597 30.53 -19.53 -66.05
CA ARG A 597 30.75 -20.14 -67.38
C ARG A 597 29.84 -19.54 -68.44
N ALA A 598 28.56 -19.26 -68.13
CA ALA A 598 27.67 -18.61 -69.07
C ALA A 598 28.15 -17.20 -69.45
N PHE A 599 28.75 -16.44 -68.52
CA PHE A 599 29.41 -15.17 -68.85
C PHE A 599 30.65 -15.37 -69.74
N GLU A 600 31.51 -16.36 -69.43
CA GLU A 600 32.68 -16.70 -70.26
C GLU A 600 32.27 -17.09 -71.69
N ASP A 601 31.21 -17.86 -71.86
CA ASP A 601 30.67 -18.25 -73.17
C ASP A 601 30.10 -17.04 -73.94
N MET A 602 29.45 -16.10 -73.24
CA MET A 602 29.00 -14.85 -73.84
C MET A 602 30.18 -13.99 -74.31
N GLU A 603 31.23 -13.87 -73.51
CA GLU A 603 32.47 -13.17 -73.89
C GLU A 603 33.19 -13.87 -75.06
N ALA A 604 33.11 -15.21 -75.15
CA ALA A 604 33.61 -16.00 -76.26
C ALA A 604 32.74 -15.91 -77.55
N GLY A 605 31.61 -15.19 -77.50
CA GLY A 605 30.76 -14.88 -78.66
C GLY A 605 29.41 -15.61 -78.72
N SER A 606 29.04 -16.38 -77.69
CA SER A 606 27.74 -17.06 -77.60
C SER A 606 26.67 -16.15 -76.98
N GLU A 607 26.01 -15.31 -77.79
CA GLU A 607 25.00 -14.35 -77.31
C GLU A 607 23.77 -15.01 -76.65
N THR A 608 23.53 -16.31 -76.86
CA THR A 608 22.39 -17.01 -76.26
C THR A 608 22.72 -17.78 -74.98
N ALA A 609 23.99 -17.85 -74.57
CA ALA A 609 24.43 -18.71 -73.46
C ALA A 609 23.61 -18.50 -72.16
N MET A 610 23.40 -17.25 -71.74
CA MET A 610 22.61 -16.94 -70.54
C MET A 610 21.12 -17.33 -70.68
N ARG A 611 20.56 -17.20 -71.89
CA ARG A 611 19.16 -17.61 -72.17
C ARG A 611 19.02 -19.12 -72.16
N ASP A 612 20.00 -19.84 -72.69
CA ASP A 612 20.02 -21.30 -72.68
C ASP A 612 20.21 -21.82 -71.25
N TYR A 613 21.06 -21.19 -70.45
CA TYR A 613 21.21 -21.50 -69.03
C TYR A 613 19.92 -21.24 -68.23
N LYS A 614 19.17 -20.16 -68.52
CA LYS A 614 17.84 -19.94 -67.92
C LYS A 614 16.90 -21.13 -68.16
N ARG A 615 16.88 -21.69 -69.38
CA ARG A 615 16.03 -22.85 -69.71
C ARG A 615 16.41 -24.08 -68.91
N VAL A 616 17.70 -24.30 -68.66
CA VAL A 616 18.19 -25.37 -67.80
C VAL A 616 17.67 -25.20 -66.37
N ASN A 617 17.72 -23.97 -65.83
CA ASN A 617 17.16 -23.68 -64.50
C ASN A 617 15.65 -23.91 -64.43
N ASP A 618 14.89 -23.48 -65.45
CA ASP A 618 13.45 -23.72 -65.52
C ASP A 618 13.11 -25.22 -65.53
N ASP A 619 13.81 -26.05 -66.32
CA ASP A 619 13.63 -27.50 -66.35
C ASP A 619 13.99 -28.18 -65.02
N ARG A 620 15.11 -27.77 -64.39
CA ARG A 620 15.53 -28.27 -63.07
C ARG A 620 14.47 -27.96 -62.00
N ILE A 621 13.92 -26.74 -61.99
CA ILE A 621 12.86 -26.33 -61.05
C ILE A 621 11.58 -27.15 -61.29
N ASP A 622 11.17 -27.33 -62.55
CA ASP A 622 9.99 -28.13 -62.90
C ASP A 622 10.10 -29.58 -62.42
N LYS A 623 11.28 -30.20 -62.53
CA LYS A 623 11.57 -31.54 -61.99
C LYS A 623 11.43 -31.59 -60.47
N LEU A 624 11.94 -30.58 -59.75
CA LEU A 624 11.80 -30.49 -58.30
C LEU A 624 10.34 -30.27 -57.87
N ILE A 625 9.57 -29.45 -58.61
CA ILE A 625 8.14 -29.24 -58.35
C ILE A 625 7.37 -30.56 -58.50
N ARG A 626 7.64 -31.34 -59.56
CA ARG A 626 7.03 -32.66 -59.74
C ARG A 626 7.35 -33.62 -58.59
N ARG A 627 8.59 -33.58 -58.07
CA ARG A 627 8.98 -34.36 -56.90
C ARG A 627 8.20 -33.97 -55.64
N VAL A 628 7.95 -32.68 -55.42
CA VAL A 628 7.15 -32.19 -54.28
C VAL A 628 5.68 -32.60 -54.39
N GLN A 629 5.13 -32.63 -55.61
CA GLN A 629 3.75 -33.08 -55.89
C GLN A 629 3.55 -34.58 -55.67
N GLY A 630 4.61 -35.38 -55.70
CA GLY A 630 4.57 -36.82 -55.41
C GLY A 630 4.50 -37.16 -53.92
N GLU A 631 4.41 -38.45 -53.63
CA GLU A 631 4.54 -38.97 -52.27
C GLU A 631 5.97 -38.79 -51.77
N SER A 632 6.13 -37.95 -50.75
CA SER A 632 7.41 -37.65 -50.10
C SER A 632 7.20 -37.46 -48.60
N ASP A 633 8.22 -37.83 -47.84
CA ASP A 633 8.25 -37.59 -46.40
C ASP A 633 8.26 -36.08 -46.10
N LYS A 634 7.73 -35.69 -44.94
CA LYS A 634 7.62 -34.29 -44.53
C LYS A 634 8.98 -33.59 -44.50
N GLU A 635 10.02 -34.27 -44.00
CA GLU A 635 11.38 -33.73 -43.90
C GLU A 635 11.97 -33.44 -45.29
N LEU A 636 11.89 -34.43 -46.19
CA LEU A 636 12.33 -34.31 -47.56
C LEU A 636 11.54 -33.24 -48.32
N ARG A 637 10.22 -33.14 -48.10
CA ARG A 637 9.38 -32.10 -48.70
C ARG A 637 9.83 -30.70 -48.28
N THR A 638 10.07 -30.48 -46.98
CA THR A 638 10.61 -29.21 -46.47
C THR A 638 11.94 -28.87 -47.11
N LYS A 639 12.85 -29.86 -47.22
CA LYS A 639 14.14 -29.69 -47.86
C LYS A 639 14.01 -29.25 -49.32
N VAL A 640 13.19 -29.95 -50.11
CA VAL A 640 13.02 -29.64 -51.53
C VAL A 640 12.36 -28.27 -51.71
N ILE A 641 11.36 -27.90 -50.89
CA ILE A 641 10.75 -26.55 -50.91
C ILE A 641 11.78 -25.47 -50.61
N THR A 642 12.66 -25.71 -49.63
CA THR A 642 13.74 -24.78 -49.27
C THR A 642 14.70 -24.55 -50.45
N ILE A 643 15.06 -25.61 -51.16
CA ILE A 643 15.92 -25.51 -52.35
C ILE A 643 15.20 -24.81 -53.50
N ILE A 644 13.94 -25.17 -53.79
CA ILE A 644 13.11 -24.50 -54.79
C ILE A 644 13.02 -23.00 -54.53
N THR A 645 12.89 -22.59 -53.27
CA THR A 645 12.79 -21.17 -52.89
C THR A 645 14.01 -20.37 -53.32
N ILE A 646 15.21 -20.93 -53.13
CA ILE A 646 16.47 -20.30 -53.55
C ILE A 646 16.67 -20.42 -55.06
N ASP A 647 16.37 -21.57 -55.66
CA ASP A 647 16.47 -21.79 -57.12
C ASP A 647 15.57 -20.83 -57.91
N VAL A 648 14.35 -20.57 -57.43
CA VAL A 648 13.41 -19.60 -58.03
C VAL A 648 14.04 -18.21 -58.05
N HIS A 649 14.62 -17.77 -56.93
CA HIS A 649 15.34 -16.50 -56.87
C HIS A 649 16.54 -16.49 -57.83
N SER A 650 17.36 -17.53 -57.83
CA SER A 650 18.49 -17.69 -58.76
C SER A 650 18.06 -17.61 -60.22
N ARG A 651 16.96 -18.25 -60.60
CA ARG A 651 16.37 -18.19 -61.95
C ARG A 651 15.86 -16.80 -62.29
N ASP A 652 15.20 -16.11 -61.36
CA ASP A 652 14.72 -14.73 -61.54
C ASP A 652 15.89 -13.74 -61.74
N VAL A 653 17.02 -13.97 -61.06
CA VAL A 653 18.27 -13.20 -61.25
C VAL A 653 18.83 -13.42 -62.66
N ILE A 654 18.90 -14.66 -63.15
CA ILE A 654 19.34 -14.95 -64.52
C ILE A 654 18.38 -14.33 -65.55
N GLU A 655 17.07 -14.39 -65.32
CA GLU A 655 16.08 -13.72 -66.16
C GLU A 655 16.30 -12.21 -66.22
N SER A 656 16.59 -11.59 -65.07
CA SER A 656 16.95 -10.18 -64.99
C SER A 656 18.20 -9.86 -65.82
N PHE A 657 19.23 -10.72 -65.81
CA PHE A 657 20.44 -10.53 -66.64
C PHE A 657 20.12 -10.58 -68.13
N VAL A 658 19.25 -11.50 -68.57
CA VAL A 658 18.80 -11.61 -69.97
C VAL A 658 17.98 -10.38 -70.39
N LEU A 659 17.04 -9.94 -69.55
CA LEU A 659 16.19 -8.77 -69.83
C LEU A 659 17.01 -7.47 -69.89
N GLN A 660 18.01 -7.34 -69.01
CA GLN A 660 18.84 -6.15 -68.88
C GLN A 660 20.11 -6.19 -69.72
N LYS A 661 20.32 -7.27 -70.50
CA LYS A 661 21.46 -7.51 -71.39
C LYS A 661 22.81 -7.35 -70.68
N VAL A 662 22.95 -8.02 -69.54
CA VAL A 662 24.20 -8.09 -68.79
C VAL A 662 25.15 -9.05 -69.51
N ASN A 663 26.30 -8.55 -69.96
CA ASN A 663 27.22 -9.30 -70.82
C ASN A 663 28.60 -9.54 -70.20
N GLU A 664 28.90 -8.92 -69.04
CA GLU A 664 30.22 -8.97 -68.42
C GLU A 664 30.12 -9.50 -66.99
N ALA A 665 31.08 -10.35 -66.58
CA ALA A 665 31.16 -10.87 -65.22
C ALA A 665 31.53 -9.79 -64.16
N ASN A 666 31.94 -8.59 -64.58
CA ASN A 666 32.21 -7.47 -63.68
C ASN A 666 30.98 -6.56 -63.44
N ASP A 667 29.82 -6.85 -64.04
CA ASP A 667 28.61 -6.05 -63.83
C ASP A 667 28.18 -6.08 -62.35
N PHE A 668 27.85 -4.91 -61.82
CA PHE A 668 27.38 -4.73 -60.45
C PHE A 668 26.21 -5.66 -60.10
N ARG A 669 25.30 -5.95 -61.04
CA ARG A 669 24.13 -6.80 -60.79
C ARG A 669 24.50 -8.25 -60.46
N TRP A 670 25.60 -8.74 -61.04
CA TRP A 670 26.18 -10.03 -60.67
C TRP A 670 27.00 -9.88 -59.39
N GLY A 671 27.77 -8.80 -59.27
CA GLY A 671 28.52 -8.45 -58.07
C GLY A 671 27.65 -8.36 -56.81
N SER A 672 26.41 -7.88 -56.94
CA SER A 672 25.47 -7.62 -55.86
C SER A 672 24.76 -8.87 -55.33
N GLN A 673 24.91 -10.01 -56.00
CA GLN A 673 24.37 -11.29 -55.54
C GLN A 673 25.32 -11.97 -54.56
N LEU A 674 24.75 -12.79 -53.67
CA LEU A 674 25.52 -13.65 -52.79
C LEU A 674 26.06 -14.86 -53.58
N ARG A 675 27.39 -14.94 -53.71
CA ARG A 675 28.08 -15.91 -54.56
C ARG A 675 28.97 -16.83 -53.75
N PHE A 676 29.06 -18.09 -54.15
CA PHE A 676 29.76 -19.14 -53.41
C PHE A 676 30.83 -19.80 -54.28
N TYR A 677 32.08 -19.80 -53.81
CA TYR A 677 33.24 -20.27 -54.56
C TYR A 677 33.96 -21.38 -53.80
N TRP A 678 34.17 -22.54 -54.43
CA TRP A 678 34.95 -23.62 -53.84
C TRP A 678 36.43 -23.47 -54.18
N THR A 679 37.23 -22.90 -53.27
CA THR A 679 38.63 -22.53 -53.56
C THR A 679 39.56 -22.73 -52.37
N MET A 680 40.86 -22.67 -52.62
CA MET A 680 41.87 -22.65 -51.56
C MET A 680 41.78 -21.35 -50.77
N TYR A 681 42.08 -21.42 -49.48
CA TYR A 681 42.13 -20.23 -48.63
C TYR A 681 43.08 -19.17 -49.24
N PRO A 682 42.64 -17.91 -49.45
CA PRO A 682 43.47 -16.89 -50.07
C PRO A 682 44.69 -16.56 -49.18
N PRO A 683 45.93 -16.75 -49.66
CA PRO A 683 47.13 -16.49 -48.86
C PRO A 683 47.21 -15.02 -48.43
N GLY A 684 47.57 -14.76 -47.18
CA GLY A 684 47.71 -13.40 -46.64
C GLY A 684 46.38 -12.69 -46.34
N SER A 685 45.24 -13.38 -46.50
CA SER A 685 43.94 -12.86 -46.11
C SER A 685 43.77 -12.78 -44.59
N SER A 686 42.97 -11.83 -44.11
CA SER A 686 42.57 -11.72 -42.70
C SER A 686 41.28 -12.50 -42.37
N LEU A 687 40.70 -13.19 -43.36
CA LEU A 687 39.46 -13.94 -43.21
C LEU A 687 39.62 -15.10 -42.23
N VAL A 688 38.57 -15.35 -41.44
CA VAL A 688 38.53 -16.50 -40.53
C VAL A 688 38.15 -17.73 -41.34
N SER A 689 38.97 -18.78 -41.27
CA SER A 689 38.67 -20.10 -41.82
C SER A 689 38.80 -21.14 -40.72
N PHE A 690 37.78 -22.02 -40.61
CA PHE A 690 37.82 -23.19 -39.75
C PHE A 690 38.28 -24.45 -40.50
N THR A 691 38.54 -24.33 -41.80
CA THR A 691 39.07 -25.40 -42.64
C THR A 691 40.59 -25.44 -42.56
N PRO A 692 41.22 -26.63 -42.52
CA PRO A 692 42.67 -26.80 -42.59
C PRO A 692 43.30 -26.06 -43.80
N PRO A 693 44.49 -25.46 -43.65
CA PRO A 693 45.08 -24.56 -44.65
C PRO A 693 45.43 -25.24 -45.99
N HIS A 694 45.51 -26.57 -46.02
CA HIS A 694 45.81 -27.35 -47.23
C HIS A 694 44.57 -27.86 -47.96
N GLN A 695 43.37 -27.53 -47.48
CA GLN A 695 42.11 -27.96 -48.07
C GLN A 695 41.36 -26.77 -48.67
N LYS A 696 40.49 -27.08 -49.65
CA LYS A 696 39.56 -26.09 -50.21
C LYS A 696 38.44 -25.81 -49.22
N THR A 697 37.98 -24.56 -49.20
CA THR A 697 36.84 -24.10 -48.42
C THR A 697 35.88 -23.29 -49.28
N CYS A 698 34.63 -23.17 -48.84
CA CYS A 698 33.65 -22.34 -49.50
C CYS A 698 33.88 -20.86 -49.14
N LEU A 699 34.30 -20.07 -50.12
CA LEU A 699 34.45 -18.63 -50.03
C LEU A 699 33.18 -17.95 -50.54
N ILE A 700 32.58 -17.10 -49.72
CA ILE A 700 31.36 -16.37 -50.01
C ILE A 700 31.76 -14.94 -50.39
N LYS A 701 31.16 -14.39 -51.44
CA LYS A 701 31.37 -13.00 -51.86
C LYS A 701 30.05 -12.30 -52.21
N ILE A 702 29.97 -11.04 -51.85
CA ILE A 702 28.88 -10.12 -52.22
C ILE A 702 29.45 -8.71 -52.24
N CYS A 703 29.27 -8.03 -53.36
CA CYS A 703 30.00 -6.80 -53.69
C CYS A 703 31.50 -6.98 -53.41
N ASP A 704 32.08 -6.09 -52.59
CA ASP A 704 33.48 -6.11 -52.18
C ASP A 704 33.73 -6.95 -50.91
N TRP A 705 32.67 -7.39 -50.24
CA TRP A 705 32.79 -8.16 -49.01
C TRP A 705 32.97 -9.65 -49.31
N ALA A 706 33.88 -10.29 -48.56
CA ALA A 706 34.14 -11.71 -48.66
C ALA A 706 34.27 -12.33 -47.26
N THR A 707 33.85 -13.59 -47.11
CA THR A 707 34.07 -14.39 -45.91
C THR A 707 34.15 -15.87 -46.24
N CYS A 708 34.77 -16.69 -45.39
CA CYS A 708 34.67 -18.14 -45.52
C CYS A 708 33.37 -18.63 -44.87
N TYR A 709 32.78 -19.68 -45.42
CA TYR A 709 31.68 -20.39 -44.80
C TYR A 709 32.13 -20.98 -43.46
N ALA A 710 31.34 -20.82 -42.40
CA ALA A 710 31.78 -21.17 -41.04
C ALA A 710 31.45 -22.62 -40.62
N TYR A 711 30.67 -23.35 -41.43
CA TYR A 711 30.29 -24.75 -41.21
C TYR A 711 29.59 -25.02 -39.86
N GLU A 712 28.84 -24.04 -39.33
CA GLU A 712 27.89 -24.32 -38.25
C GLU A 712 26.72 -25.14 -38.79
N TYR A 713 26.33 -26.21 -38.09
CA TYR A 713 25.14 -26.97 -38.47
C TYR A 713 23.85 -26.24 -38.06
N ILE A 714 23.02 -25.94 -39.04
CA ILE A 714 21.78 -25.16 -38.87
C ILE A 714 20.54 -26.08 -38.87
N GLY A 715 20.63 -27.25 -39.54
CA GLY A 715 19.49 -28.14 -39.78
C GLY A 715 18.72 -27.84 -41.06
N ASN A 716 17.64 -28.58 -41.28
CA ASN A 716 16.68 -28.44 -42.38
C ASN A 716 15.64 -27.34 -42.06
N VAL A 717 16.15 -26.13 -41.88
CA VAL A 717 15.34 -24.94 -41.61
C VAL A 717 14.96 -24.27 -42.93
N GLY A 718 13.71 -23.82 -43.03
CA GLY A 718 13.21 -23.08 -44.18
C GLY A 718 14.02 -21.81 -44.46
N ARG A 719 14.14 -21.47 -45.75
CA ARG A 719 14.71 -20.21 -46.23
C ARG A 719 13.65 -19.14 -46.40
N LEU A 720 14.01 -17.89 -46.18
CA LEU A 720 13.14 -16.76 -46.46
C LEU A 720 13.05 -16.56 -47.98
N VAL A 721 11.86 -16.22 -48.50
CA VAL A 721 11.72 -15.86 -49.91
C VAL A 721 12.49 -14.57 -50.16
N ILE A 722 13.53 -14.66 -50.98
CA ILE A 722 14.40 -13.51 -51.28
C ILE A 722 13.66 -12.57 -52.22
N THR A 723 13.51 -11.32 -51.79
CA THR A 723 12.92 -10.23 -52.57
C THR A 723 13.97 -9.17 -52.87
N PRO A 724 13.73 -8.24 -53.81
CA PRO A 724 14.64 -7.12 -54.03
C PRO A 724 14.89 -6.25 -52.79
N LEU A 725 14.01 -6.30 -51.78
CA LEU A 725 14.24 -5.64 -50.49
C LEU A 725 15.23 -6.44 -49.63
N THR A 726 15.06 -7.76 -49.58
CA THR A 726 15.98 -8.67 -48.89
C THR A 726 17.40 -8.57 -49.45
N ASP A 727 17.56 -8.51 -50.78
CA ASP A 727 18.86 -8.34 -51.43
C ASP A 727 19.55 -7.03 -51.01
N ARG A 728 18.80 -5.93 -50.98
CA ARG A 728 19.33 -4.65 -50.51
C ARG A 728 19.73 -4.73 -49.04
N CYS A 729 18.96 -5.43 -48.20
CA CYS A 729 19.32 -5.66 -46.81
C CYS A 729 20.61 -6.48 -46.71
N TYR A 730 20.76 -7.56 -47.48
CA TYR A 730 21.98 -8.36 -47.53
C TYR A 730 23.19 -7.49 -47.88
N ILE A 731 23.14 -6.76 -48.99
CA ILE A 731 24.21 -5.85 -49.43
C ILE A 731 24.55 -4.84 -48.33
N THR A 732 23.55 -4.22 -47.72
CA THR A 732 23.76 -3.19 -46.69
C THR A 732 24.42 -3.77 -45.44
N LEU A 733 23.96 -4.94 -44.98
CA LEU A 733 24.51 -5.63 -43.81
C LEU A 733 25.94 -6.10 -44.05
N THR A 734 26.22 -6.68 -45.22
CA THR A 734 27.57 -7.17 -45.55
C THR A 734 28.54 -6.02 -45.76
N GLN A 735 28.09 -4.89 -46.32
CA GLN A 735 28.92 -3.70 -46.42
C GLN A 735 29.19 -3.05 -45.06
N ALA A 736 28.24 -3.08 -44.12
CA ALA A 736 28.47 -2.66 -42.75
C ALA A 736 29.53 -3.55 -42.07
N LEU A 737 29.46 -4.87 -42.25
CA LEU A 737 30.47 -5.81 -41.77
C LEU A 737 31.85 -5.54 -42.40
N ASN A 738 31.91 -5.21 -43.69
CA ASN A 738 33.14 -4.81 -44.36
C ASN A 738 33.80 -3.58 -43.71
N LEU A 739 32.99 -2.67 -43.18
CA LEU A 739 33.45 -1.47 -42.46
C LEU A 739 33.74 -1.74 -40.96
N CYS A 740 33.69 -3.00 -40.52
CA CYS A 740 33.76 -3.40 -39.11
C CYS A 740 32.69 -2.69 -38.25
N LEU A 741 31.46 -2.65 -38.75
CA LEU A 741 30.30 -2.09 -38.06
C LEU A 741 29.22 -3.16 -37.86
N GLY A 742 28.33 -2.94 -36.89
CA GLY A 742 27.09 -3.70 -36.78
C GLY A 742 26.02 -3.23 -37.78
N GLY A 743 24.91 -3.95 -37.84
CA GLY A 743 23.75 -3.60 -38.68
C GLY A 743 22.52 -3.22 -37.87
N ALA A 744 21.74 -2.25 -38.35
CA ALA A 744 20.51 -1.80 -37.69
C ALA A 744 19.28 -1.84 -38.62
N PRO A 745 18.73 -3.02 -38.98
CA PRO A 745 17.47 -3.09 -39.72
C PRO A 745 16.33 -2.41 -38.94
N ALA A 746 15.76 -1.37 -39.53
CA ALA A 746 14.68 -0.58 -38.93
C ALA A 746 13.41 -0.65 -39.78
N GLY A 747 12.26 -0.79 -39.11
CA GLY A 747 10.96 -0.87 -39.78
C GLY A 747 9.84 -1.32 -38.83
N PRO A 748 8.57 -1.34 -39.29
CA PRO A 748 7.42 -1.76 -38.48
C PRO A 748 7.57 -3.17 -37.87
N ALA A 749 6.81 -3.46 -36.82
CA ALA A 749 6.79 -4.80 -36.22
C ALA A 749 6.30 -5.85 -37.26
N GLY A 750 6.86 -7.06 -37.22
CA GLY A 750 6.45 -8.15 -38.11
C GLY A 750 6.95 -8.09 -39.55
N THR A 751 7.78 -7.12 -39.95
CA THR A 751 8.29 -6.99 -41.33
C THR A 751 9.52 -7.85 -41.65
N GLY A 752 9.76 -8.94 -40.90
CA GLY A 752 10.86 -9.87 -41.18
C GLY A 752 12.27 -9.35 -40.89
N LYS A 753 12.44 -8.32 -40.06
CA LYS A 753 13.76 -7.71 -39.74
C LYS A 753 14.73 -8.73 -39.14
N THR A 754 14.33 -9.34 -38.03
CA THR A 754 15.08 -10.38 -37.31
C THR A 754 15.32 -11.60 -38.20
N GLU A 755 14.29 -12.01 -38.96
CA GLU A 755 14.38 -13.15 -39.87
C GLU A 755 15.33 -12.91 -41.05
N THR A 756 15.45 -11.67 -41.54
CA THR A 756 16.44 -11.32 -42.58
C THR A 756 17.87 -11.48 -42.07
N THR A 757 18.15 -11.05 -40.83
CA THR A 757 19.47 -11.23 -40.21
C THR A 757 19.76 -12.71 -39.95
N LYS A 758 18.78 -13.48 -39.48
CA LYS A 758 18.92 -14.94 -39.30
C LYS A 758 19.20 -15.64 -40.63
N ASP A 759 18.45 -15.32 -41.67
CA ASP A 759 18.61 -15.97 -42.97
C ASP A 759 19.99 -15.68 -43.60
N LEU A 760 20.49 -14.44 -43.46
CA LEU A 760 21.85 -14.10 -43.85
C LEU A 760 22.89 -14.90 -43.05
N SER A 761 22.77 -14.97 -41.72
CA SER A 761 23.67 -15.78 -40.88
C SER A 761 23.70 -17.24 -41.31
N ARG A 762 22.52 -17.80 -41.61
CA ARG A 762 22.36 -19.17 -42.11
C ARG A 762 22.98 -19.36 -43.49
N ALA A 763 22.98 -18.34 -44.35
CA ALA A 763 23.66 -18.37 -45.64
C ALA A 763 25.19 -18.39 -45.49
N LEU A 764 25.71 -17.84 -44.40
CA LEU A 764 27.14 -17.85 -44.06
C LEU A 764 27.58 -19.09 -43.26
N GLY A 765 26.63 -19.90 -42.80
CA GLY A 765 26.92 -21.02 -41.90
C GLY A 765 27.38 -20.56 -40.53
N LEU A 766 26.91 -19.41 -40.05
CA LEU A 766 27.28 -18.81 -38.77
C LEU A 766 26.16 -19.00 -37.72
N PRO A 767 26.52 -19.26 -36.45
CA PRO A 767 25.56 -19.29 -35.36
C PRO A 767 25.04 -17.87 -35.07
N ILE A 768 23.73 -17.75 -34.88
CA ILE A 768 23.08 -16.50 -34.49
C ILE A 768 22.20 -16.71 -33.25
N VAL A 769 22.40 -15.87 -32.24
CA VAL A 769 21.60 -15.86 -31.02
C VAL A 769 20.72 -14.61 -31.02
N VAL A 770 19.43 -14.78 -30.77
CA VAL A 770 18.47 -13.67 -30.71
C VAL A 770 18.13 -13.37 -29.26
N PHE A 771 18.40 -12.14 -28.84
CA PHE A 771 18.12 -11.65 -27.50
C PHE A 771 16.92 -10.71 -27.57
N ASN A 772 15.89 -11.02 -26.80
CA ASN A 772 14.76 -10.10 -26.65
C ASN A 772 15.10 -9.08 -25.56
N CYS A 773 15.24 -7.81 -25.93
CA CYS A 773 15.65 -6.77 -24.99
C CYS A 773 14.49 -6.32 -24.10
N SER A 774 14.75 -6.18 -22.80
CA SER A 774 13.83 -5.62 -21.81
C SER A 774 14.48 -4.47 -21.03
N ASP A 775 13.68 -3.75 -20.25
CA ASP A 775 14.11 -2.72 -19.31
C ASP A 775 14.92 -3.29 -18.12
N GLN A 776 14.76 -4.59 -17.83
CA GLN A 776 15.51 -5.32 -16.81
C GLN A 776 16.92 -5.73 -17.25
N MET A 777 17.29 -5.52 -18.52
CA MET A 777 18.58 -5.94 -19.04
C MET A 777 19.71 -5.06 -18.46
N THR A 778 20.66 -5.68 -17.76
CA THR A 778 21.78 -4.98 -17.10
C THR A 778 23.02 -4.91 -18.00
N TYR A 779 23.90 -3.93 -17.75
CA TYR A 779 25.17 -3.80 -18.47
C TYR A 779 26.10 -5.01 -18.25
N GLN A 780 25.94 -5.74 -17.15
CA GLN A 780 26.69 -6.96 -16.84
C GLN A 780 26.20 -8.14 -17.70
N THR A 781 24.89 -8.29 -17.86
CA THR A 781 24.30 -9.32 -18.73
C THR A 781 24.74 -9.10 -20.17
N THR A 782 24.71 -7.85 -20.65
CA THR A 782 25.14 -7.52 -22.01
C THR A 782 26.65 -7.72 -22.21
N ALA A 783 27.47 -7.45 -21.17
CA ALA A 783 28.89 -7.78 -21.20
C ALA A 783 29.10 -9.29 -21.40
N GLN A 784 28.46 -10.14 -20.61
CA GLN A 784 28.55 -11.61 -20.75
C GLN A 784 28.12 -12.09 -22.15
N ILE A 785 27.07 -11.49 -22.72
CA ILE A 785 26.65 -11.78 -24.10
C ILE A 785 27.76 -11.44 -25.09
N PHE A 786 28.36 -10.25 -25.00
CA PHE A 786 29.46 -9.87 -25.89
C PHE A 786 30.71 -10.72 -25.69
N MET A 787 31.01 -11.16 -24.47
CA MET A 787 32.10 -12.10 -24.19
C MET A 787 31.88 -13.43 -24.92
N GLY A 788 30.66 -13.96 -24.88
CA GLY A 788 30.27 -15.15 -25.63
C GLY A 788 30.35 -14.94 -27.14
N LEU A 789 29.76 -13.85 -27.66
CA LEU A 789 29.73 -13.57 -29.10
C LEU A 789 31.14 -13.40 -29.68
N ALA A 790 32.01 -12.65 -29.00
CA ALA A 790 33.39 -12.39 -29.43
C ALA A 790 34.25 -13.66 -29.47
N GLN A 791 34.10 -14.55 -28.49
CA GLN A 791 34.91 -15.76 -28.38
C GLN A 791 34.39 -16.90 -29.27
N VAL A 792 33.07 -17.03 -29.46
CA VAL A 792 32.48 -18.00 -30.40
C VAL A 792 32.66 -17.54 -31.85
N GLY A 793 32.64 -16.23 -32.10
CA GLY A 793 32.53 -15.68 -33.45
C GLY A 793 31.09 -15.71 -33.98
N ALA A 794 30.11 -15.68 -33.08
CA ALA A 794 28.68 -15.75 -33.38
C ALA A 794 28.08 -14.37 -33.63
N TRP A 795 26.90 -14.35 -34.24
CA TRP A 795 26.11 -13.14 -34.39
C TRP A 795 25.09 -13.00 -33.26
N GLY A 796 24.96 -11.78 -32.74
CA GLY A 796 23.91 -11.43 -31.78
C GLY A 796 22.88 -10.53 -32.44
N CYS A 797 21.61 -10.92 -32.42
CA CYS A 797 20.50 -10.06 -32.84
C CYS A 797 19.73 -9.58 -31.61
N PHE A 798 19.83 -8.29 -31.30
CA PHE A 798 19.16 -7.65 -30.18
C PHE A 798 17.82 -7.10 -30.65
N ASP A 799 16.76 -7.84 -30.36
CA ASP A 799 15.40 -7.49 -30.74
C ASP A 799 14.78 -6.50 -29.75
N GLU A 800 13.94 -5.62 -30.28
CA GLU A 800 13.33 -4.52 -29.52
C GLU A 800 14.37 -3.68 -28.73
N PHE A 801 15.52 -3.42 -29.34
CA PHE A 801 16.67 -2.74 -28.71
C PHE A 801 16.32 -1.40 -28.04
N ASN A 802 15.25 -0.75 -28.51
CA ASN A 802 14.70 0.49 -27.93
C ASN A 802 14.05 0.33 -26.55
N ARG A 803 13.96 -0.88 -25.99
CA ARG A 803 13.44 -1.16 -24.63
C ARG A 803 14.53 -1.08 -23.54
N ILE A 804 15.80 -1.08 -23.91
CA ILE A 804 16.91 -0.95 -22.95
C ILE A 804 16.94 0.48 -22.41
N SER A 805 17.18 0.63 -21.11
CA SER A 805 17.29 1.95 -20.47
C SER A 805 18.47 2.74 -21.03
N ILE A 806 18.33 4.07 -21.09
CA ILE A 806 19.34 4.97 -21.67
C ILE A 806 20.67 4.88 -20.91
N GLU A 807 20.62 4.68 -19.60
CA GLU A 807 21.80 4.54 -18.74
C GLU A 807 22.62 3.30 -19.12
N VAL A 808 21.95 2.16 -19.34
CA VAL A 808 22.60 0.91 -19.77
C VAL A 808 23.13 1.04 -21.20
N LEU A 809 22.38 1.68 -22.10
CA LEU A 809 22.80 1.89 -23.50
C LEU A 809 24.14 2.61 -23.63
N SER A 810 24.44 3.58 -22.76
CA SER A 810 25.71 4.31 -22.77
C SER A 810 26.90 3.37 -22.49
N VAL A 811 26.76 2.48 -21.50
CA VAL A 811 27.78 1.49 -21.14
C VAL A 811 27.93 0.43 -22.23
N VAL A 812 26.80 -0.08 -22.73
CA VAL A 812 26.75 -1.10 -23.81
C VAL A 812 27.42 -0.60 -25.10
N SER A 813 27.24 0.68 -25.45
CA SER A 813 27.91 1.29 -26.60
C SER A 813 29.44 1.28 -26.45
N THR A 814 29.93 1.56 -25.24
CA THR A 814 31.38 1.54 -24.93
C THR A 814 31.92 0.11 -24.97
N GLN A 815 31.18 -0.85 -24.42
CA GLN A 815 31.52 -2.27 -24.47
C GLN A 815 31.62 -2.75 -25.93
N TYR A 816 30.56 -2.57 -26.74
CA TYR A 816 30.57 -3.04 -28.12
C TYR A 816 31.65 -2.34 -28.97
N LYS A 817 31.92 -1.06 -28.71
CA LYS A 817 33.02 -0.35 -29.37
C LYS A 817 34.37 -1.00 -29.11
N SER A 818 34.66 -1.48 -27.89
CA SER A 818 35.90 -2.22 -27.60
C SER A 818 36.06 -3.45 -28.50
N VAL A 819 34.96 -4.21 -28.70
CA VAL A 819 34.93 -5.36 -29.61
C VAL A 819 35.21 -4.93 -31.06
N LEU A 820 34.55 -3.87 -31.54
CA LEU A 820 34.75 -3.36 -32.91
C LEU A 820 36.17 -2.85 -33.15
N ASP A 821 36.75 -2.12 -32.20
CA ASP A 821 38.12 -1.61 -32.28
C ASP A 821 39.13 -2.78 -32.33
N ALA A 822 38.89 -3.83 -31.55
CA ALA A 822 39.70 -5.05 -31.59
C ALA A 822 39.62 -5.79 -32.93
N ILE A 823 38.43 -5.87 -33.55
CA ILE A 823 38.23 -6.44 -34.90
C ILE A 823 38.99 -5.58 -35.93
N ARG A 824 38.87 -4.26 -35.85
CA ARG A 824 39.51 -3.31 -36.80
C ARG A 824 41.04 -3.39 -36.77
N ILE A 825 41.64 -3.57 -35.60
CA ILE A 825 43.10 -3.72 -35.42
C ILE A 825 43.56 -5.14 -35.81
N ASN A 826 42.63 -6.04 -36.18
CA ASN A 826 42.93 -7.41 -36.58
C ASN A 826 43.53 -8.26 -35.44
N SER A 827 43.21 -7.92 -34.18
CA SER A 827 43.77 -8.59 -33.00
C SER A 827 43.28 -10.02 -32.82
N LYS A 828 44.05 -10.84 -32.10
CA LYS A 828 43.68 -12.21 -31.69
C LYS A 828 43.13 -12.26 -30.26
N THR A 829 43.59 -11.37 -29.39
CA THR A 829 43.09 -11.16 -28.03
C THR A 829 42.87 -9.68 -27.77
N PHE A 830 41.98 -9.34 -26.85
CA PHE A 830 41.70 -7.96 -26.48
C PHE A 830 41.22 -7.85 -25.03
N LEU A 831 41.43 -6.68 -24.43
CA LEU A 831 40.95 -6.39 -23.08
C LEU A 831 39.49 -5.93 -23.14
N PHE A 832 38.62 -6.63 -22.42
CA PHE A 832 37.19 -6.35 -22.34
C PHE A 832 36.74 -6.48 -20.89
N VAL A 833 36.23 -5.38 -20.31
CA VAL A 833 35.77 -5.33 -18.91
C VAL A 833 36.84 -5.89 -17.95
N ASP A 834 38.06 -5.38 -18.08
CA ASP A 834 39.24 -5.77 -17.28
C ASP A 834 39.70 -7.23 -17.42
N GLU A 835 39.20 -7.96 -18.42
CA GLU A 835 39.62 -9.33 -18.72
C GLU A 835 40.18 -9.47 -20.14
N GLU A 836 41.22 -10.29 -20.31
CA GLU A 836 41.77 -10.60 -21.64
C GLU A 836 40.98 -11.74 -22.29
N LEU A 837 40.38 -11.47 -23.46
CA LEU A 837 39.52 -12.41 -24.19
C LEU A 837 40.09 -12.74 -25.56
N ARG A 838 39.87 -13.98 -26.00
CA ARG A 838 40.11 -14.39 -27.40
C ARG A 838 39.04 -13.78 -28.31
N LEU A 839 39.46 -13.32 -29.48
CA LEU A 839 38.57 -12.75 -30.50
C LEU A 839 38.48 -13.66 -31.74
N VAL A 840 37.26 -13.99 -32.15
CA VAL A 840 36.95 -14.59 -33.44
C VAL A 840 36.21 -13.56 -34.29
N LYS A 841 36.87 -13.08 -35.35
CA LYS A 841 36.47 -11.88 -36.12
C LYS A 841 35.15 -12.00 -36.88
N THR A 842 34.57 -13.20 -36.96
CA THR A 842 33.24 -13.41 -37.54
C THR A 842 32.13 -12.85 -36.65
N CYS A 843 32.41 -12.51 -35.39
CA CYS A 843 31.41 -11.97 -34.48
C CYS A 843 30.80 -10.65 -34.98
N GLY A 844 29.51 -10.47 -34.76
CA GLY A 844 28.80 -9.23 -35.13
C GLY A 844 27.55 -9.04 -34.27
N ALA A 845 27.20 -7.77 -34.02
CA ALA A 845 25.93 -7.43 -33.38
C ALA A 845 25.01 -6.70 -34.36
N PHE A 846 23.74 -7.09 -34.33
CA PHE A 846 22.67 -6.52 -35.12
C PHE A 846 21.55 -6.08 -34.19
N ILE A 847 21.00 -4.90 -34.42
CA ILE A 847 19.90 -4.37 -33.63
C ILE A 847 18.66 -4.25 -34.50
N THR A 848 17.50 -4.64 -33.99
CA THR A 848 16.23 -4.41 -34.66
C THR A 848 15.41 -3.40 -33.86
N MET A 849 14.91 -2.38 -34.56
CA MET A 849 14.16 -1.29 -33.95
C MET A 849 12.81 -1.11 -34.63
N CYS A 850 11.76 -1.01 -33.82
CA CYS A 850 10.41 -0.67 -34.26
C CYS A 850 10.20 0.84 -34.17
N HIS A 851 10.27 1.54 -35.31
CA HIS A 851 9.91 2.95 -35.37
C HIS A 851 8.38 3.06 -35.48
N GLY A 852 7.69 3.49 -34.42
CA GLY A 852 6.35 4.07 -34.56
C GLY A 852 5.16 3.50 -33.77
N CYS A 853 5.29 2.52 -32.87
CA CYS A 853 4.12 2.05 -32.09
C CYS A 853 3.84 2.85 -30.79
N HIS A 854 4.82 3.56 -30.22
CA HIS A 854 4.62 4.32 -28.96
C HIS A 854 4.19 5.78 -29.13
N ARG A 855 3.99 6.29 -30.36
CA ARG A 855 3.57 7.69 -30.58
C ARG A 855 2.05 7.91 -30.67
N HIS A 856 1.21 6.90 -30.43
CA HIS A 856 -0.25 7.02 -30.59
C HIS A 856 -1.12 6.68 -29.36
N VAL A 857 -0.55 6.51 -28.16
CA VAL A 857 -1.35 6.25 -26.93
C VAL A 857 -1.34 7.42 -25.93
N LEU A 858 -0.82 8.58 -26.31
CA LEU A 858 -1.02 9.83 -25.57
C LEU A 858 -1.59 10.90 -26.51
N ARG A 859 -2.89 10.78 -26.77
CA ARG A 859 -3.78 11.91 -27.03
C ARG A 859 -5.08 11.70 -26.27
#